data_AF-A0A7S0Z434-F1
#
_entry.id   AF-A0A7S0Z434-F1
#
_cell.length_a   1.000
_cell.length_b   1.000
_cell.length_c   1.000
_cell.angle_alpha   90.00
_cell.angle_beta   90.00
_cell.angle_gamma   90.00
#
_symmetry.space_group_name_H-M   'P 1'
#
loop_
_entity.id
_entity.type
_entity.pdbx_description
1 polymer ?
#
loop_
_entity_poly.entity_id
_entity_poly.type
_entity_poly.pdbx_seq_one_letter_code
_entity_poly.pdbx_strand_id
1 'polypeptide(L)'
;MAVHGARLLSFTTGQTVHNFPIRVPTKQEKAAIERVKAMRRIEIAMTRSQKKELGMSNSLIELAVADTAVGGENAARVAEAAEGVLQGETVEDPDEVWIRNQDDPCLYHRFEVSTRERKTSQIILLEDCITRAKQGFNALFDDFMKRKVVVLGKIEEKNLRIVEIQEELGSNEELFDARLSDDEQPDRVLVVEDDDVKVEKWVSKEEQRRRQEQEEEAKKKGAGEDAADRALMGMMGGTLAGESKVNKLSETLEKPAHLTPGEGEELTEEQAKELKEWEAQKKALEAEQETYRKVLEGENKKLRAEILEEFKKFDDGMQELMDARLKTDYNVYEQELYKIKLIQAVAQEEDDIAASIALKKSLTEMDERREGAARAVDEFSSEVAEAERLLEGLKADSANGERHFKKEVVDPAAAGGKDVAEMLLRTYRRRADLRELPPGQLTDELMQRAEELLEEAIQHDHKVAEAQSAAQAVRGELERLTWTLNQMDEGIHQAEEELQELETRMMGAGSDLDLTFMLKQGQVEVEQAAVAADFSDAEIVEKGVIHANNSLITHSGREKVGILHEIKDFRKGIHVLQWENSRLDLEEEELLQRTKDLQLLRVTKGLQSIIKGSDEGKTAHENSSLEKLVSYQTKVHGQRVKEKAKSVEGLTAQARVAGRENAELDEDIFALESAVVERQRLCELQGTAAQQGEGRAKKSEESKMRMMVTHRKLLDLAKAQTREIELMREELVRLRARTFPSFAQLSQSSLPDTIM
;
A
#
# COMPACT_ATOMS: atom_id res chain seq x y z
N MET A 1 36.12 -5.79 1.20
CA MET A 1 34.86 -5.12 0.83
C MET A 1 35.20 -3.94 -0.08
N ALA A 2 34.30 -3.52 -0.96
CA ALA A 2 34.47 -2.30 -1.76
C ALA A 2 34.09 -1.05 -0.95
N VAL A 3 33.01 -1.17 -0.16
CA VAL A 3 32.57 -0.14 0.80
C VAL A 3 32.33 -0.83 2.14
N HIS A 4 32.97 -0.32 3.20
CA HIS A 4 32.76 -0.80 4.57
C HIS A 4 31.50 -0.19 5.18
N GLY A 5 30.88 -0.93 6.11
CA GLY A 5 29.73 -0.43 6.85
C GLY A 5 30.13 0.75 7.73
N ALA A 6 29.48 1.89 7.54
CA ALA A 6 29.65 3.11 8.32
C ALA A 6 28.28 3.59 8.81
N ARG A 7 28.28 4.29 9.96
CA ARG A 7 27.09 4.90 10.53
C ARG A 7 27.28 6.40 10.58
N LEU A 8 26.23 7.14 10.30
CA LEU A 8 26.18 8.57 10.47
C LEU A 8 25.25 8.87 11.63
N LEU A 9 25.71 9.68 12.57
CA LEU A 9 25.02 10.07 13.79
C LEU A 9 24.54 11.52 13.66
N SER A 10 23.35 11.80 14.18
CA SER A 10 22.88 13.17 14.34
C SER A 10 23.58 13.86 15.52
N PHE A 11 23.53 15.19 15.59
CA PHE A 11 24.20 15.95 16.64
C PHE A 11 23.39 15.97 17.94
N THR A 12 22.05 16.05 17.86
CA THR A 12 21.20 16.20 19.05
C THR A 12 20.08 15.16 19.16
N THR A 13 19.54 14.68 18.03
CA THR A 13 18.36 13.80 18.02
C THR A 13 18.65 12.32 18.30
N GLY A 14 19.92 11.90 18.31
CA GLY A 14 20.32 10.50 18.47
C GLY A 14 19.94 9.58 17.29
N GLN A 15 19.61 10.16 16.14
CA GLN A 15 19.27 9.42 14.93
C GLN A 15 20.52 8.85 14.27
N THR A 16 20.38 7.66 13.69
CA THR A 16 21.48 6.94 13.05
C THR A 16 21.07 6.48 11.66
N VAL A 17 21.86 6.80 10.64
CA VAL A 17 21.66 6.29 9.27
C VAL A 17 22.88 5.46 8.87
N HIS A 18 22.63 4.31 8.25
CA HIS A 18 23.66 3.38 7.81
C HIS A 18 23.87 3.47 6.30
N ASN A 19 25.12 3.34 5.86
CA ASN A 19 25.40 3.08 4.44
C ASN A 19 25.13 1.61 4.09
N PHE A 20 25.19 1.26 2.81
CA PHE A 20 25.15 -0.12 2.34
C PHE A 20 26.57 -0.70 2.21
N PRO A 21 26.90 -1.79 2.92
CA PRO A 21 28.14 -2.52 2.68
C PRO A 21 28.11 -3.18 1.29
N ILE A 22 29.15 -2.97 0.48
CA ILE A 22 29.22 -3.51 -0.90
C ILE A 22 30.44 -4.41 -1.04
N ARG A 23 30.24 -5.63 -1.57
CA ARG A 23 31.32 -6.57 -1.90
C ARG A 23 32.02 -6.16 -3.20
N VAL A 24 33.32 -6.47 -3.31
CA VAL A 24 34.03 -6.31 -4.59
C VAL A 24 33.50 -7.38 -5.55
N PRO A 25 32.93 -7.03 -6.71
CA PRO A 25 32.43 -8.02 -7.64
C PRO A 25 33.62 -8.78 -8.27
N THR A 26 33.46 -10.08 -8.46
CA THR A 26 34.47 -10.90 -9.15
C THR A 26 34.55 -10.53 -10.63
N LYS A 27 35.68 -10.83 -11.28
CA LYS A 27 35.84 -10.57 -12.73
C LYS A 27 34.81 -11.33 -13.58
N GLN A 28 34.41 -12.52 -13.15
CA GLN A 28 33.42 -13.35 -13.84
C GLN A 28 32.02 -12.75 -13.76
N GLU A 29 31.59 -12.29 -12.58
CA GLU A 29 30.28 -11.63 -12.40
C GLU A 29 30.17 -10.36 -13.26
N LYS A 30 31.22 -9.52 -13.29
CA LYS A 30 31.25 -8.33 -14.15
C LYS A 30 31.12 -8.68 -15.63
N ALA A 31 31.90 -9.66 -16.10
CA ALA A 31 31.84 -10.11 -17.48
C ALA A 31 30.48 -10.73 -17.85
N ALA A 32 29.82 -11.40 -16.89
CA ALA A 32 28.47 -11.93 -17.08
C ALA A 32 27.44 -10.81 -17.24
N ILE A 33 27.44 -9.81 -16.34
CA ILE A 33 26.54 -8.65 -16.41
C ILE A 33 26.72 -7.89 -17.74
N GLU A 34 27.97 -7.63 -18.14
CA GLU A 34 28.26 -6.96 -19.42
C GLU A 34 27.77 -7.76 -20.63
N ARG A 35 27.95 -9.08 -20.62
CA ARG A 35 27.45 -9.97 -21.67
C ARG A 35 25.92 -9.93 -21.75
N VAL A 36 25.21 -10.06 -20.62
CA VAL A 36 23.75 -10.03 -20.60
C VAL A 36 23.21 -8.68 -21.06
N LYS A 37 23.79 -7.57 -20.59
CA LYS A 37 23.42 -6.22 -21.07
C LYS A 37 23.66 -6.05 -22.57
N ALA A 38 24.77 -6.57 -23.10
CA ALA A 38 25.05 -6.52 -24.54
C ALA A 38 24.01 -7.33 -25.33
N MET A 39 23.69 -8.56 -24.90
CA MET A 39 22.66 -9.39 -25.52
C MET A 39 21.29 -8.69 -25.51
N ARG A 40 20.91 -8.08 -24.37
CA ARG A 40 19.64 -7.37 -24.25
C ARG A 40 19.55 -6.12 -25.12
N ARG A 41 20.64 -5.34 -25.25
CA ARG A 41 20.67 -4.18 -26.17
C ARG A 41 20.46 -4.63 -27.62
N ILE A 42 21.04 -5.77 -28.00
CA ILE A 42 20.83 -6.36 -29.32
C ILE A 42 19.37 -6.79 -29.47
N GLU A 43 18.80 -7.47 -28.48
CA GLU A 43 17.38 -7.88 -28.49
C GLU A 43 16.44 -6.68 -28.63
N ILE A 44 16.61 -5.62 -27.82
CA ILE A 44 15.80 -4.40 -27.91
C ILE A 44 15.91 -3.77 -29.30
N ALA A 45 17.11 -3.70 -29.88
CA ALA A 45 17.31 -3.17 -31.22
C ALA A 45 16.65 -4.05 -32.31
N MET A 46 16.73 -5.37 -32.16
CA MET A 46 16.07 -6.33 -33.05
C MET A 46 14.55 -6.21 -32.98
N THR A 47 13.97 -6.20 -31.78
CA THR A 47 12.52 -6.01 -31.56
C THR A 47 12.05 -4.69 -32.16
N ARG A 48 12.82 -3.61 -31.97
CA ARG A 48 12.50 -2.30 -32.56
C ARG A 48 12.54 -2.33 -34.09
N SER A 49 13.50 -3.03 -34.70
CA SER A 49 13.56 -3.22 -36.16
C SER A 49 12.38 -4.05 -36.65
N GLN A 50 12.07 -5.15 -35.97
CA GLN A 50 10.94 -6.03 -36.31
C GLN A 50 9.60 -5.30 -36.23
N LYS A 51 9.34 -4.55 -35.15
CA LYS A 51 8.13 -3.71 -35.03
C LYS A 51 8.00 -2.75 -36.22
N LYS A 52 9.11 -2.12 -36.62
CA LYS A 52 9.17 -1.20 -37.77
C LYS A 52 8.96 -1.91 -39.11
N GLU A 53 9.50 -3.10 -39.28
CA GLU A 53 9.38 -3.91 -40.51
C GLU A 53 7.99 -4.50 -40.69
N LEU A 54 7.35 -4.94 -39.60
CA LEU A 54 6.00 -5.49 -39.61
C LEU A 54 4.91 -4.41 -39.76
N GLY A 55 5.29 -3.12 -39.79
CA GLY A 55 4.34 -2.02 -39.92
C GLY A 55 3.32 -1.97 -38.78
N MET A 56 3.62 -2.56 -37.62
CA MET A 56 2.79 -2.40 -36.44
C MET A 56 2.95 -0.96 -35.97
N SER A 57 2.05 -0.09 -36.44
CA SER A 57 1.75 1.19 -35.80
C SER A 57 1.50 0.94 -34.32
N ASN A 58 2.01 1.83 -33.48
CA ASN A 58 1.97 1.78 -32.01
C ASN A 58 0.55 1.94 -31.42
N SER A 59 -0.48 1.46 -32.10
CA SER A 59 -1.88 1.57 -31.69
C SER A 59 -2.48 0.18 -31.49
N LEU A 60 -2.49 -0.26 -30.23
CA LEU A 60 -3.41 -1.29 -29.73
C LEU A 60 -4.90 -0.95 -30.03
N ILE A 61 -5.16 0.29 -30.45
CA ILE A 61 -6.46 0.85 -30.83
C ILE A 61 -6.91 0.42 -32.25
N GLU A 62 -5.99 0.07 -33.17
CA GLU A 62 -6.40 -0.35 -34.53
C GLU A 62 -7.09 -1.72 -34.55
N LEU A 63 -6.86 -2.58 -33.55
CA LEU A 63 -7.56 -3.87 -33.43
C LEU A 63 -9.02 -3.72 -32.97
N ALA A 64 -9.33 -2.70 -32.15
CA ALA A 64 -10.69 -2.45 -31.64
C ALA A 64 -11.63 -1.84 -32.69
N VAL A 65 -11.07 -1.13 -33.69
CA VAL A 65 -11.85 -0.55 -34.78
C VAL A 65 -12.23 -1.60 -35.83
N ALA A 66 -11.46 -2.69 -35.96
CA ALA A 66 -11.76 -3.76 -36.90
C ALA A 66 -12.97 -4.61 -36.47
N ASP A 67 -13.15 -4.87 -35.17
CA ASP A 67 -14.24 -5.73 -34.66
C ASP A 67 -15.60 -5.01 -34.51
N THR A 68 -15.63 -3.68 -34.54
CA THR A 68 -16.88 -2.90 -34.43
C THR A 68 -17.55 -2.60 -35.78
N ALA A 69 -16.99 -3.09 -36.88
CA ALA A 69 -17.51 -2.91 -38.24
C ALA A 69 -18.70 -3.84 -38.59
N VAL A 70 -19.62 -4.06 -37.64
CA VAL A 70 -20.91 -4.72 -37.89
C VAL A 70 -22.04 -3.71 -37.73
N GLY A 71 -22.32 -3.01 -38.84
CA GLY A 71 -23.65 -2.53 -39.25
C GLY A 71 -24.44 -1.61 -38.31
N GLY A 72 -24.40 -0.30 -38.59
CA GLY A 72 -25.45 0.65 -38.17
C GLY A 72 -25.01 2.11 -38.27
N GLU A 73 -25.94 3.03 -38.56
CA GLU A 73 -25.70 4.48 -38.67
C GLU A 73 -25.10 5.12 -37.39
N ASN A 74 -25.14 4.42 -36.25
CA ASN A 74 -24.44 4.80 -35.02
C ASN A 74 -22.91 4.59 -35.09
N ALA A 75 -22.41 3.72 -35.95
CA ALA A 75 -20.97 3.48 -36.10
C ALA A 75 -20.26 4.68 -36.76
N ALA A 76 -20.92 5.39 -37.66
CA ALA A 76 -20.35 6.57 -38.32
C ALA A 76 -20.12 7.74 -37.35
N ARG A 77 -21.04 7.98 -36.40
CA ARG A 77 -20.89 9.04 -35.38
C ARG A 77 -19.84 8.70 -34.32
N VAL A 78 -19.65 7.41 -34.00
CA VAL A 78 -18.57 6.97 -33.09
C VAL A 78 -17.22 7.02 -33.80
N ALA A 79 -17.15 6.69 -35.09
CA ALA A 79 -15.94 6.84 -35.90
C ALA A 79 -15.52 8.31 -36.08
N GLU A 80 -16.46 9.22 -36.34
CA GLU A 80 -16.20 10.66 -36.50
C GLU A 80 -15.83 11.33 -35.16
N ALA A 81 -16.42 10.88 -34.04
CA ALA A 81 -16.02 11.29 -32.69
C ALA A 81 -14.64 10.74 -32.29
N ALA A 82 -14.28 9.53 -32.75
CA ALA A 82 -12.94 8.96 -32.55
C ALA A 82 -11.89 9.66 -33.41
N GLU A 83 -12.19 10.00 -34.67
CA GLU A 83 -11.31 10.80 -35.54
C GLU A 83 -11.03 12.19 -34.98
N GLY A 84 -12.01 12.82 -34.31
CA GLY A 84 -11.82 14.11 -33.62
C GLY A 84 -10.87 14.05 -32.41
N VAL A 85 -10.69 12.88 -31.79
CA VAL A 85 -9.75 12.65 -30.69
C VAL A 85 -8.36 12.21 -31.20
N LEU A 86 -8.28 11.68 -32.42
CA LEU A 86 -7.06 11.11 -33.02
C LEU A 86 -6.05 12.12 -33.58
N GLN A 87 -6.35 13.43 -33.61
CA GLN A 87 -5.40 14.44 -34.13
C GLN A 87 -4.54 15.14 -33.05
N GLY A 88 -4.62 14.72 -31.79
CA GLY A 88 -4.01 15.46 -30.66
C GLY A 88 -2.82 14.83 -29.96
N GLU A 89 -2.74 13.51 -29.82
CA GLU A 89 -1.74 12.87 -28.97
C GLU A 89 -1.14 11.65 -29.66
N THR A 90 0.14 11.72 -30.01
CA THR A 90 0.94 10.51 -30.24
C THR A 90 0.95 9.73 -28.93
N VAL A 91 0.15 8.67 -28.83
CA VAL A 91 0.24 7.73 -27.72
C VAL A 91 1.65 7.15 -27.76
N GLU A 92 2.48 7.53 -26.79
CA GLU A 92 3.85 7.03 -26.66
C GLU A 92 3.80 5.50 -26.51
N ASP A 93 4.74 4.76 -27.14
CA ASP A 93 4.80 3.30 -27.04
C ASP A 93 4.89 2.92 -25.54
N PRO A 94 3.95 2.13 -24.98
CA PRO A 94 3.99 1.72 -23.58
C PRO A 94 5.33 1.11 -23.17
N ASP A 95 6.02 0.43 -24.10
CA ASP A 95 7.34 -0.14 -23.86
C ASP A 95 8.41 0.97 -23.74
N GLU A 96 8.34 2.01 -24.58
CA GLU A 96 9.26 3.15 -24.49
C GLU A 96 9.01 4.00 -23.23
N VAL A 97 7.73 4.16 -22.84
CA VAL A 97 7.34 4.82 -21.58
C VAL A 97 7.85 4.04 -20.38
N TRP A 98 7.69 2.71 -20.40
CA TRP A 98 8.19 1.84 -19.33
C TRP A 98 9.72 1.89 -19.22
N ILE A 99 10.44 1.76 -20.34
CA ILE A 99 11.92 1.85 -20.37
C ILE A 99 12.41 3.20 -19.85
N ARG A 100 11.75 4.30 -20.21
CA ARG A 100 12.14 5.66 -19.77
C ARG A 100 11.97 5.87 -18.26
N ASN A 101 11.02 5.17 -17.65
CA ASN A 101 10.68 5.29 -16.23
C ASN A 101 11.51 4.35 -15.33
N GLN A 102 12.38 3.52 -15.90
CA GLN A 102 13.20 2.55 -15.17
C GLN A 102 14.64 3.04 -14.97
N ASP A 103 15.23 2.70 -13.82
CA ASP A 103 16.63 3.01 -13.50
C ASP A 103 17.65 2.20 -14.36
N ASP A 104 17.22 1.06 -14.94
CA ASP A 104 17.99 0.33 -15.96
C ASP A 104 17.12 0.02 -17.19
N PRO A 105 17.42 0.64 -18.34
CA PRO A 105 16.74 0.36 -19.61
C PRO A 105 16.87 -1.09 -20.09
N CYS A 106 17.81 -1.87 -19.55
CA CYS A 106 18.03 -3.25 -19.94
C CYS A 106 17.15 -4.25 -19.18
N LEU A 107 16.39 -3.86 -18.14
CA LEU A 107 15.51 -4.81 -17.46
C LEU A 107 14.41 -5.30 -18.41
N TYR A 108 14.01 -6.55 -18.28
CA TYR A 108 12.82 -7.06 -18.95
C TYR A 108 11.57 -6.54 -18.23
N HIS A 109 10.51 -6.28 -18.99
CA HIS A 109 9.19 -6.07 -18.39
C HIS A 109 8.78 -7.36 -17.66
N ARG A 110 8.14 -7.28 -16.49
CA ARG A 110 7.78 -8.48 -15.71
C ARG A 110 6.95 -9.51 -16.51
N PHE A 111 6.08 -9.03 -17.39
CA PHE A 111 5.30 -9.86 -18.34
C PHE A 111 6.11 -10.51 -19.47
N GLU A 112 7.32 -10.04 -19.76
CA GLU A 112 8.18 -10.61 -20.80
C GLU A 112 9.07 -11.76 -20.28
N VAL A 113 9.15 -11.94 -18.95
CA VAL A 113 10.04 -12.89 -18.27
C VAL A 113 9.40 -14.28 -18.19
N SER A 114 8.97 -14.82 -19.32
CA SER A 114 8.33 -16.14 -19.40
C SER A 114 9.34 -17.28 -19.59
N THR A 115 10.39 -17.08 -20.41
CA THR A 115 11.36 -18.14 -20.72
C THR A 115 12.48 -18.24 -19.70
N ARG A 116 13.07 -19.43 -19.56
CA ARG A 116 14.20 -19.67 -18.65
C ARG A 116 15.40 -18.76 -18.92
N GLU A 117 15.71 -18.48 -20.18
CA GLU A 117 16.82 -17.60 -20.57
C GLU A 117 16.54 -16.17 -20.13
N ARG A 118 15.29 -15.70 -20.26
CA ARG A 118 14.87 -14.38 -19.80
C ARG A 118 14.85 -14.30 -18.28
N LYS A 119 14.33 -15.32 -17.57
CA LYS A 119 14.40 -15.44 -16.10
C LYS A 119 15.86 -15.35 -15.62
N THR A 120 16.75 -16.13 -16.22
CA THR A 120 18.19 -16.16 -15.86
C THR A 120 18.88 -14.83 -16.16
N SER A 121 18.60 -14.23 -17.32
CA SER A 121 19.14 -12.92 -17.68
C SER A 121 18.64 -11.82 -16.73
N GLN A 122 17.35 -11.85 -16.39
CA GLN A 122 16.73 -10.92 -15.46
C GLN A 122 17.34 -11.05 -14.06
N ILE A 123 17.62 -12.26 -13.56
CA ILE A 123 18.31 -12.47 -12.26
C ILE A 123 19.66 -11.73 -12.22
N ILE A 124 20.45 -11.82 -13.30
CA ILE A 124 21.76 -11.16 -13.41
C ILE A 124 21.60 -9.63 -13.47
N LEU A 125 20.61 -9.14 -14.23
CA LEU A 125 20.33 -7.71 -14.35
C LEU A 125 19.80 -7.11 -13.03
N LEU A 126 18.96 -7.84 -12.30
CA LEU A 126 18.47 -7.44 -10.99
C LEU A 126 19.60 -7.32 -9.97
N GLU A 127 20.61 -8.22 -10.00
CA GLU A 127 21.77 -8.11 -9.11
C GLU A 127 22.59 -6.84 -9.36
N ASP A 128 22.74 -6.44 -10.63
CA ASP A 128 23.36 -5.16 -10.98
C ASP A 128 22.48 -3.96 -10.58
N CYS A 129 21.17 -4.05 -10.75
CA CYS A 129 20.21 -3.02 -10.34
C CYS A 129 20.27 -2.79 -8.82
N ILE A 130 20.22 -3.86 -8.02
CA ILE A 130 20.36 -3.81 -6.55
C ILE A 130 21.69 -3.16 -6.16
N THR A 131 22.78 -3.55 -6.83
CA THR A 131 24.11 -2.98 -6.55
C THR A 131 24.16 -1.48 -6.86
N ARG A 132 23.56 -1.05 -7.98
CA ARG A 132 23.47 0.38 -8.35
C ARG A 132 22.59 1.18 -7.41
N ALA A 133 21.45 0.66 -6.98
CA ALA A 133 20.60 1.31 -5.98
C ALA A 133 21.38 1.55 -4.66
N LYS A 134 22.11 0.53 -4.20
CA LYS A 134 23.00 0.62 -3.02
C LYS A 134 24.11 1.65 -3.22
N GLN A 135 24.75 1.69 -4.39
CA GLN A 135 25.78 2.68 -4.73
C GLN A 135 25.22 4.10 -4.80
N GLY A 136 24.03 4.29 -5.39
CA GLY A 136 23.37 5.59 -5.49
C GLY A 136 23.09 6.18 -4.11
N PHE A 137 22.58 5.38 -3.18
CA PHE A 137 22.41 5.82 -1.80
C PHE A 137 23.75 6.08 -1.09
N ASN A 138 24.75 5.21 -1.28
CA ASN A 138 26.07 5.44 -0.68
C ASN A 138 26.72 6.75 -1.15
N ALA A 139 26.52 7.17 -2.40
CA ALA A 139 26.98 8.47 -2.87
C ALA A 139 26.29 9.63 -2.12
N LEU A 140 24.98 9.54 -1.89
CA LEU A 140 24.24 10.50 -1.07
C LEU A 140 24.74 10.52 0.38
N PHE A 141 25.01 9.34 0.95
CA PHE A 141 25.58 9.19 2.29
C PHE A 141 26.97 9.84 2.38
N ASP A 142 27.85 9.60 1.42
CA ASP A 142 29.20 10.18 1.38
C ASP A 142 29.15 11.71 1.24
N ASP A 143 28.24 12.24 0.43
CA ASP A 143 28.02 13.68 0.32
C ASP A 143 27.46 14.28 1.62
N PHE A 144 26.61 13.55 2.33
CA PHE A 144 26.11 13.97 3.64
C PHE A 144 27.20 13.91 4.73
N MET A 145 28.08 12.90 4.69
CA MET A 145 29.28 12.83 5.54
C MET A 145 30.19 14.04 5.31
N LYS A 146 30.44 14.43 4.05
CA LYS A 146 31.22 15.66 3.73
C LYS A 146 30.54 16.90 4.31
N ARG A 147 29.21 17.01 4.22
CA ARG A 147 28.47 18.12 4.86
C ARG A 147 28.65 18.13 6.37
N LYS A 148 28.65 16.97 7.03
CA LYS A 148 28.89 16.86 8.48
C LYS A 148 30.26 17.42 8.85
N VAL A 149 31.31 17.05 8.11
CA VAL A 149 32.68 17.56 8.32
C VAL A 149 32.72 19.09 8.16
N VAL A 150 32.03 19.65 7.17
CA VAL A 150 31.95 21.12 6.99
C VAL A 150 31.21 21.80 8.15
N VAL A 151 30.12 21.22 8.63
CA VAL A 151 29.37 21.75 9.78
C VAL A 151 30.23 21.71 11.05
N LEU A 152 30.99 20.63 11.27
CA LEU A 152 31.96 20.53 12.36
C LEU A 152 33.00 21.65 12.32
N GLY A 153 33.62 21.91 11.16
CA GLY A 153 34.59 23.00 11.03
C GLY A 153 33.99 24.38 11.36
N LYS A 154 32.74 24.66 10.95
CA LYS A 154 32.03 25.90 11.32
C LYS A 154 31.77 26.00 12.82
N ILE A 155 31.48 24.88 13.48
CA ILE A 155 31.26 24.84 14.93
C ILE A 155 32.58 25.06 15.67
N GLU A 156 33.68 24.48 15.19
CA GLU A 156 35.02 24.72 15.73
C GLU A 156 35.41 26.20 15.64
N GLU A 157 35.20 26.85 14.49
CA GLU A 157 35.43 28.29 14.32
C GLU A 157 34.61 29.13 15.31
N LYS A 158 33.33 28.81 15.49
CA LYS A 158 32.45 29.50 16.45
C LYS A 158 32.84 29.21 17.91
N ASN A 159 33.27 27.99 18.23
CA ASN A 159 33.76 27.62 19.55
C ASN A 159 35.05 28.36 19.89
N LEU A 160 35.99 28.51 18.94
CA LEU A 160 37.20 29.33 19.14
C LEU A 160 36.84 30.78 19.49
N ARG A 161 35.88 31.37 18.78
CA ARG A 161 35.38 32.72 19.10
C ARG A 161 34.69 32.79 20.46
N ILE A 162 33.96 31.74 20.85
CA ILE A 162 33.35 31.65 22.19
C ILE A 162 34.44 31.57 23.27
N VAL A 163 35.53 30.83 23.06
CA VAL A 163 36.67 30.78 23.98
C VAL A 163 37.32 32.16 24.15
N GLU A 164 37.57 32.88 23.05
CA GLU A 164 38.09 34.26 23.11
C GLU A 164 37.17 35.16 23.95
N ILE A 165 35.85 35.11 23.70
CA ILE A 165 34.86 35.90 24.45
C ILE A 165 34.79 35.47 25.93
N GLN A 166 34.96 34.18 26.22
CA GLN A 166 35.00 33.64 27.58
C GLN A 166 36.24 34.09 28.36
N GLU A 167 37.41 34.13 27.70
CA GLU A 167 38.64 34.69 28.25
C GLU A 167 38.48 36.20 28.53
N GLU A 168 37.82 36.95 27.64
CA GLU A 168 37.53 38.38 27.84
C GLU A 168 36.52 38.64 28.99
N LEU A 169 35.55 37.74 29.21
CA LEU A 169 34.52 37.84 30.26
C LEU A 169 34.93 37.22 31.61
N GLY A 170 36.01 36.44 31.65
CA GLY A 170 36.44 35.67 32.82
C GLY A 170 35.44 34.59 33.23
N SER A 171 34.66 34.06 32.27
CA SER A 171 33.63 33.05 32.50
C SER A 171 34.04 31.71 31.88
N ASN A 172 33.83 30.62 32.62
CA ASN A 172 34.22 29.28 32.18
C ASN A 172 32.94 28.44 31.99
N GLU A 173 32.32 28.55 30.81
CA GLU A 173 31.13 27.75 30.46
C GLU A 173 31.50 26.65 29.47
N GLU A 174 30.83 25.50 29.56
CA GLU A 174 31.09 24.36 28.67
C GLU A 174 30.88 24.72 27.19
N LEU A 175 31.86 24.32 26.36
CA LEU A 175 31.85 24.42 24.91
C LEU A 175 31.05 23.26 24.30
N PHE A 176 30.60 23.43 23.06
CA PHE A 176 29.97 22.34 22.32
C PHE A 176 31.04 21.42 21.74
N ASP A 177 31.26 20.25 22.36
CA ASP A 177 32.21 19.25 21.86
C ASP A 177 31.56 18.42 20.74
N ALA A 178 31.58 18.98 19.52
CA ALA A 178 31.12 18.29 18.34
C ALA A 178 32.33 17.64 17.65
N ARG A 179 32.46 16.32 17.76
CA ARG A 179 33.48 15.52 17.05
C ARG A 179 32.82 14.39 16.28
N LEU A 180 33.51 13.88 15.27
CA LEU A 180 33.10 12.62 14.63
C LEU A 180 33.28 11.48 15.64
N SER A 181 32.28 10.61 15.72
CA SER A 181 32.37 9.40 16.55
C SER A 181 33.17 8.30 15.85
N ASP A 182 33.74 7.38 16.61
CA ASP A 182 34.49 6.23 16.07
C ASP A 182 33.62 5.34 15.14
N ASP A 183 32.30 5.30 15.38
CA ASP A 183 31.33 4.60 14.53
C ASP A 183 31.15 5.23 13.13
N GLU A 184 31.51 6.50 12.97
CA GLU A 184 31.45 7.24 11.70
C GLU A 184 32.75 7.14 10.90
N GLN A 185 33.82 6.69 11.56
CA GLN A 185 35.13 6.47 10.98
C GLN A 185 35.56 5.02 11.24
N PRO A 186 34.94 4.03 10.56
CA PRO A 186 35.21 2.61 10.81
C PRO A 186 36.67 2.22 10.59
N ASP A 187 37.42 2.95 9.75
CA ASP A 187 38.84 2.72 9.51
C ASP A 187 39.72 3.15 10.70
N ARG A 188 39.24 4.03 11.59
CA ARG A 188 39.96 4.49 12.80
C ARG A 188 40.15 3.37 13.81
N VAL A 189 39.21 2.43 13.92
CA VAL A 189 39.31 1.26 14.83
C VAL A 189 40.53 0.38 14.53
N LEU A 190 41.04 0.42 13.29
CA LEU A 190 42.21 -0.35 12.86
C LEU A 190 43.54 0.41 13.02
N VAL A 191 43.50 1.69 13.38
CA VAL A 191 44.67 2.56 13.52
C VAL A 191 44.79 2.96 15.00
N VAL A 192 45.94 2.65 15.61
CA VAL A 192 46.21 3.04 17.00
C VAL A 192 46.92 4.39 16.99
N GLU A 193 46.29 5.43 17.53
CA GLU A 193 46.90 6.74 17.73
C GLU A 193 47.70 6.77 19.05
N ASP A 194 48.68 7.65 19.18
CA ASP A 194 49.50 7.74 20.40
C ASP A 194 48.66 8.07 21.65
N ASP A 195 47.52 8.75 21.47
CA ASP A 195 46.54 9.07 22.51
C ASP A 195 45.74 7.84 23.01
N ASP A 196 45.65 6.77 22.21
CA ASP A 196 45.00 5.51 22.59
C ASP A 196 45.89 4.68 23.54
N VAL A 197 47.20 4.93 23.52
CA VAL A 197 48.18 4.28 24.38
C VAL A 197 48.29 5.04 25.69
N LYS A 198 47.40 4.72 26.64
CA LYS A 198 47.37 5.31 28.00
C LYS A 198 48.60 4.98 28.87
N VAL A 199 49.55 4.20 28.35
CA VAL A 199 50.78 3.83 29.04
C VAL A 199 51.88 4.78 28.60
N GLU A 200 52.46 5.52 29.55
CA GLU A 200 53.61 6.37 29.27
C GLU A 200 54.71 5.55 28.58
N LYS A 201 55.11 5.98 27.38
CA LYS A 201 56.17 5.32 26.62
C LYS A 201 57.42 5.24 27.50
N TRP A 202 57.84 4.03 27.87
CA TRP A 202 59.05 3.84 28.67
C TRP A 202 60.27 4.23 27.83
N VAL A 203 60.89 5.36 28.19
CA VAL A 203 62.11 5.86 27.55
C VAL A 203 63.29 5.37 28.38
N SER A 204 64.23 4.66 27.74
CA SER A 204 65.49 4.25 28.38
C SER A 204 66.30 5.47 28.84
N LYS A 205 67.06 5.37 29.94
CA LYS A 205 67.90 6.46 30.48
C LYS A 205 68.83 7.08 29.43
N GLU A 206 69.27 6.29 28.46
CA GLU A 206 70.17 6.74 27.38
C GLU A 206 69.44 7.56 26.32
N GLU A 207 68.17 7.25 26.06
CA GLU A 207 67.31 7.97 25.12
C GLU A 207 66.77 9.27 25.74
N GLN A 208 66.52 9.28 27.06
CA GLN A 208 66.28 10.53 27.82
C GLN A 208 67.48 11.47 27.76
N ARG A 209 68.70 10.94 27.91
CA ARG A 209 69.94 11.74 27.80
C ARG A 209 70.09 12.31 26.40
N ARG A 210 69.80 11.53 25.35
CA ARG A 210 69.85 11.99 23.96
C ARG A 210 68.81 13.07 23.66
N ARG A 211 67.60 12.97 24.24
CA ARG A 211 66.54 13.97 24.09
C ARG A 211 66.87 15.27 24.83
N GLN A 212 67.46 15.16 26.02
CA GLN A 212 67.98 16.31 26.78
C GLN A 212 69.17 16.98 26.10
N GLU A 213 70.10 16.21 25.53
CA GLU A 213 71.21 16.74 24.74
C GLU A 213 70.68 17.47 23.49
N GLN A 214 69.67 16.93 22.82
CA GLN A 214 69.01 17.60 21.68
C GLN A 214 68.24 18.85 22.10
N GLU A 215 67.56 18.85 23.24
CA GLU A 215 66.89 20.04 23.80
C GLU A 215 67.87 21.10 24.28
N GLU A 216 69.00 20.71 24.89
CA GLU A 216 70.08 21.63 25.27
C GLU A 216 70.79 22.21 24.04
N GLU A 217 70.99 21.41 22.99
CA GLU A 217 71.57 21.87 21.73
C GLU A 217 70.60 22.80 20.99
N ALA A 218 69.29 22.53 21.04
CA ALA A 218 68.25 23.41 20.53
C ALA A 218 68.13 24.71 21.34
N LYS A 219 68.21 24.66 22.69
CA LYS A 219 68.25 25.84 23.55
C LYS A 219 69.53 26.67 23.34
N LYS A 220 70.69 26.05 23.13
CA LYS A 220 71.93 26.74 22.79
C LYS A 220 71.90 27.39 21.41
N LYS A 221 71.19 26.79 20.45
CA LYS A 221 70.99 27.37 19.11
C LYS A 221 69.93 28.48 19.11
N GLY A 222 68.88 28.39 19.94
CA GLY A 222 67.85 29.44 20.08
C GLY A 222 68.28 30.65 20.91
N ALA A 223 69.23 30.51 21.83
CA ALA A 223 69.71 31.61 22.67
C ALA A 223 70.50 32.70 21.90
N GLY A 224 70.82 32.49 20.61
CA GLY A 224 71.49 33.48 19.76
C GLY A 224 70.56 34.56 19.21
N GLU A 225 69.26 34.27 19.05
CA GLU A 225 68.26 35.23 18.54
C GLU A 225 67.47 35.91 19.68
N ASP A 226 67.46 35.31 20.86
CA ASP A 226 66.70 35.74 22.03
C ASP A 226 67.29 36.98 22.75
N ALA A 227 68.51 37.38 22.38
CA ALA A 227 69.15 38.60 22.87
C ALA A 227 68.64 39.85 22.14
N ALA A 228 68.19 39.72 20.88
CA ALA A 228 67.61 40.81 20.12
C ALA A 228 66.20 41.16 20.64
N ASP A 229 65.37 40.15 20.92
CA ASP A 229 64.00 40.35 21.42
C ASP A 229 63.95 40.83 22.87
N ARG A 230 64.89 40.38 23.72
CA ARG A 230 65.06 40.94 25.08
C ARG A 230 65.64 42.36 25.08
N ALA A 231 66.54 42.68 24.15
CA ALA A 231 67.04 44.05 23.99
C ALA A 231 65.99 44.99 23.40
N LEU A 232 65.09 44.49 22.54
CA LEU A 232 63.98 45.24 21.95
C LEU A 232 62.88 45.53 22.99
N MET A 233 62.50 44.55 23.82
CA MET A 233 61.56 44.77 24.94
C MET A 233 62.14 45.68 26.04
N GLY A 234 63.46 45.68 26.23
CA GLY A 234 64.14 46.55 27.20
C GLY A 234 64.42 47.97 26.73
N MET A 235 64.49 48.21 25.41
CA MET A 235 64.84 49.52 24.82
C MET A 235 63.68 50.24 24.12
N MET A 236 62.51 49.61 23.93
CA MET A 236 61.26 50.32 23.65
C MET A 236 60.45 50.49 24.93
N GLY A 237 60.86 51.46 25.75
CA GLY A 237 59.97 52.02 26.75
C GLY A 237 58.68 52.51 26.07
N GLY A 238 57.55 52.00 26.55
CA GLY A 238 56.20 52.56 26.49
C GLY A 238 55.83 53.49 25.33
N THR A 239 54.73 53.12 24.66
CA THR A 239 53.94 53.94 23.73
C THR A 239 54.41 53.90 22.27
N LEU A 240 53.91 52.92 21.52
CA LEU A 240 53.74 53.06 20.07
C LEU A 240 52.41 52.41 19.68
N ALA A 241 51.57 53.25 19.07
CA ALA A 241 50.19 53.01 18.72
C ALA A 241 50.01 51.74 17.89
N GLY A 242 49.27 50.81 18.46
CA GLY A 242 48.87 49.54 17.87
C GLY A 242 48.19 48.74 18.96
N GLU A 243 46.95 49.15 19.28
CA GLU A 243 45.98 48.53 20.19
C GLU A 243 46.34 47.09 20.62
N SER A 244 47.26 46.94 21.58
CA SER A 244 47.23 45.77 22.44
C SER A 244 45.93 45.92 23.20
N LYS A 245 44.94 45.08 22.89
CA LYS A 245 43.66 44.99 23.61
C LYS A 245 43.96 44.71 25.08
N VAL A 246 44.29 45.74 25.85
CA VAL A 246 44.04 45.74 27.29
C VAL A 246 42.53 45.54 27.35
N ASN A 247 42.10 44.38 27.87
CA ASN A 247 40.67 44.07 28.01
C ASN A 247 40.00 45.32 28.56
N LYS A 248 39.06 45.93 27.82
CA LYS A 248 38.38 47.16 28.26
C LYS A 248 37.70 46.94 29.63
N LEU A 249 37.38 45.68 29.94
CA LEU A 249 36.86 45.20 31.21
C LEU A 249 37.88 45.19 32.38
N SER A 250 39.19 45.25 32.10
CA SER A 250 40.29 45.21 33.07
C SER A 250 40.89 46.59 33.39
N GLU A 251 40.41 47.63 32.71
CA GLU A 251 40.88 49.01 32.92
C GLU A 251 40.28 49.54 34.24
N THR A 252 41.12 49.84 35.24
CA THR A 252 40.68 50.37 36.53
C THR A 252 41.25 51.76 36.77
N LEU A 253 40.37 52.75 36.97
CA LEU A 253 40.72 54.12 37.36
C LEU A 253 41.11 54.15 38.84
N GLU A 254 42.41 54.29 39.13
CA GLU A 254 42.91 54.43 40.50
C GLU A 254 42.51 55.80 41.08
N LYS A 255 42.13 55.82 42.37
CA LYS A 255 41.75 57.05 43.07
C LYS A 255 43.01 57.87 43.36
N PRO A 256 43.10 59.14 42.93
CA PRO A 256 44.27 59.98 43.22
C PRO A 256 44.46 60.16 44.74
N ALA A 257 45.68 59.91 45.24
CA ALA A 257 45.99 59.84 46.68
C ALA A 257 45.73 61.14 47.49
N HIS A 258 45.64 62.29 46.83
CA HIS A 258 45.33 63.60 47.41
C HIS A 258 43.83 63.83 47.68
N LEU A 259 42.96 62.90 47.30
CA LEU A 259 41.50 62.92 47.51
C LEU A 259 41.04 61.95 48.62
N THR A 260 41.94 61.59 49.52
CA THR A 260 41.69 60.77 50.72
C THR A 260 41.79 61.67 51.95
N PRO A 261 40.67 62.16 52.53
CA PRO A 261 40.72 63.03 53.70
C PRO A 261 41.24 62.25 54.91
N GLY A 262 42.12 62.87 55.72
CA GLY A 262 42.31 62.47 57.11
C GLY A 262 41.05 62.76 57.93
N GLU A 263 40.75 61.97 58.95
CA GLU A 263 39.55 62.15 59.79
C GLU A 263 39.43 63.58 60.34
N GLY A 264 38.53 64.40 59.78
CA GLY A 264 38.08 65.67 60.39
C GLY A 264 38.26 66.98 59.60
N GLU A 265 38.73 66.98 58.34
CA GLU A 265 38.84 68.21 57.52
C GLU A 265 37.70 68.37 56.50
N GLU A 266 37.08 69.55 56.43
CA GLU A 266 36.07 69.90 55.43
C GLU A 266 36.74 70.13 54.05
N LEU A 267 36.22 69.49 53.01
CA LEU A 267 36.71 69.58 51.63
C LEU A 267 36.81 71.04 51.16
N THR A 268 37.91 71.41 50.50
CA THR A 268 37.99 72.66 49.72
C THR A 268 37.09 72.55 48.47
N GLU A 269 36.43 73.64 48.05
CA GLU A 269 35.50 73.64 46.90
C GLU A 269 36.15 73.14 45.59
N GLU A 270 37.48 73.27 45.44
CA GLU A 270 38.24 72.78 44.28
C GLU A 270 38.45 71.25 44.35
N GLN A 271 38.80 70.70 45.51
CA GLN A 271 38.94 69.24 45.72
C GLN A 271 37.59 68.51 45.60
N ALA A 272 36.49 69.18 45.96
CA ALA A 272 35.13 68.63 45.79
C ALA A 272 34.69 68.57 44.32
N LYS A 273 35.20 69.46 43.46
CA LYS A 273 34.98 69.41 42.01
C LYS A 273 35.80 68.30 41.37
N GLU A 274 37.08 68.16 41.73
CA GLU A 274 37.95 67.09 41.23
C GLU A 274 37.49 65.69 41.66
N LEU A 275 36.99 65.53 42.89
CA LEU A 275 36.38 64.27 43.33
C LEU A 275 35.14 63.93 42.51
N LYS A 276 34.27 64.91 42.24
CA LYS A 276 33.06 64.73 41.42
C LYS A 276 33.38 64.43 39.96
N GLU A 277 34.43 65.05 39.41
CA GLU A 277 34.91 64.77 38.06
C GLU A 277 35.52 63.36 37.97
N TRP A 278 36.30 62.92 38.96
CA TRP A 278 36.82 61.56 39.04
C TRP A 278 35.70 60.52 39.25
N GLU A 279 34.72 60.80 40.12
CA GLU A 279 33.54 59.94 40.30
C GLU A 279 32.70 59.85 39.03
N ALA A 280 32.55 60.96 38.28
CA ALA A 280 31.88 60.99 37.00
C ALA A 280 32.64 60.19 35.93
N GLN A 281 33.97 60.30 35.88
CA GLN A 281 34.83 59.54 34.97
C GLN A 281 34.85 58.04 35.31
N LYS A 282 34.94 57.68 36.59
CA LYS A 282 34.83 56.30 37.05
C LYS A 282 33.47 55.70 36.70
N LYS A 283 32.39 56.45 36.93
CA LYS A 283 31.04 56.02 36.58
C LYS A 283 30.82 55.92 35.06
N ALA A 284 31.46 56.78 34.28
CA ALA A 284 31.45 56.69 32.82
C ALA A 284 32.20 55.44 32.33
N LEU A 285 33.38 55.16 32.91
CA LEU A 285 34.16 53.97 32.58
C LEU A 285 33.46 52.67 33.00
N GLU A 286 32.82 52.63 34.18
CA GLU A 286 31.98 51.51 34.61
C GLU A 286 30.77 51.29 33.68
N ALA A 287 30.14 52.37 33.19
CA ALA A 287 29.05 52.28 32.22
C ALA A 287 29.54 51.79 30.84
N GLU A 288 30.72 52.21 30.39
CA GLU A 288 31.35 51.71 29.15
C GLU A 288 31.74 50.23 29.28
N GLN A 289 32.26 49.81 30.45
CA GLN A 289 32.54 48.41 30.74
C GLN A 289 31.27 47.56 30.77
N GLU A 290 30.18 48.05 31.37
CA GLU A 290 28.91 47.32 31.43
C GLU A 290 28.27 47.20 30.04
N THR A 291 28.36 48.24 29.20
CA THR A 291 27.89 48.18 27.81
C THR A 291 28.73 47.22 26.97
N TYR A 292 30.06 47.22 27.12
CA TYR A 292 30.95 46.28 26.45
C TYR A 292 30.69 44.83 26.89
N ARG A 293 30.49 44.59 28.19
CA ARG A 293 30.10 43.28 28.73
C ARG A 293 28.80 42.77 28.12
N LYS A 294 27.76 43.62 28.06
CA LYS A 294 26.46 43.26 27.45
C LYS A 294 26.57 42.93 25.97
N VAL A 295 27.48 43.61 25.24
CA VAL A 295 27.75 43.30 23.82
C VAL A 295 28.39 41.92 23.69
N LEU A 296 29.41 41.61 24.49
CA LEU A 296 30.07 40.30 24.48
C LEU A 296 29.14 39.15 24.93
N GLU A 297 28.33 39.37 25.97
CA GLU A 297 27.30 38.41 26.40
C GLU A 297 26.24 38.19 25.30
N GLY A 298 25.88 39.26 24.58
CA GLY A 298 24.99 39.19 23.41
C GLY A 298 25.60 38.42 22.25
N GLU A 299 26.88 38.64 21.93
CA GLU A 299 27.63 37.91 20.90
C GLU A 299 27.77 36.42 21.25
N ASN A 300 28.14 36.08 22.48
CA ASN A 300 28.24 34.70 22.96
C ASN A 300 26.89 33.98 22.85
N LYS A 301 25.80 34.62 23.33
CA LYS A 301 24.45 34.06 23.20
C LYS A 301 24.03 33.87 21.74
N LYS A 302 24.41 34.78 20.85
CA LYS A 302 24.14 34.69 19.42
C LYS A 302 24.91 33.53 18.79
N LEU A 303 26.22 33.40 19.04
CA LEU A 303 27.04 32.31 18.51
C LEU A 303 26.54 30.94 18.98
N ARG A 304 26.16 30.81 20.26
CA ARG A 304 25.54 29.58 20.80
C ARG A 304 24.20 29.27 20.13
N ALA A 305 23.36 30.28 19.89
CA ALA A 305 22.10 30.09 19.18
C ALA A 305 22.32 29.67 17.72
N GLU A 306 23.32 30.24 17.04
CA GLU A 306 23.69 29.85 15.68
C GLU A 306 24.25 28.41 15.63
N ILE A 307 25.02 27.95 16.62
CA ILE A 307 25.47 26.54 16.71
C ILE A 307 24.27 25.60 16.83
N LEU A 308 23.30 25.91 17.71
CA LEU A 308 22.07 25.13 17.85
C LEU A 308 21.23 25.11 16.57
N GLU A 309 21.22 26.22 15.81
CA GLU A 309 20.54 26.28 14.52
C GLU A 309 21.24 25.40 13.46
N GLU A 310 22.58 25.37 13.42
CA GLU A 310 23.34 24.48 12.56
C GLU A 310 23.11 23.00 12.92
N PHE A 311 23.05 22.65 14.21
CA PHE A 311 22.67 21.30 14.64
C PHE A 311 21.27 20.93 14.16
N LYS A 312 20.30 21.82 14.35
CA LYS A 312 18.93 21.58 13.92
C LYS A 312 18.84 21.39 12.40
N LYS A 313 19.48 22.26 11.61
CA LYS A 313 19.51 22.14 10.14
C LYS A 313 20.13 20.82 9.67
N PHE A 314 21.19 20.38 10.34
CA PHE A 314 21.82 19.10 10.03
C PHE A 314 20.92 17.91 10.40
N ASP A 315 20.34 17.93 11.60
CA ASP A 315 19.44 16.88 12.08
C ASP A 315 18.15 16.79 11.25
N ASP A 316 17.60 17.92 10.78
CA ASP A 316 16.47 17.96 9.84
C ASP A 316 16.86 17.32 8.49
N GLY A 317 18.05 17.62 7.97
CA GLY A 317 18.58 16.95 6.76
C GLY A 317 18.88 15.46 6.95
N MET A 318 19.20 15.06 8.19
CA MET A 318 19.41 13.66 8.54
C MET A 318 18.11 12.85 8.48
N GLN A 319 16.99 13.46 8.85
CA GLN A 319 15.67 12.86 8.66
C GLN A 319 15.36 12.63 7.18
N GLU A 320 15.68 13.58 6.30
CA GLU A 320 15.51 13.40 4.85
C GLU A 320 16.38 12.27 4.30
N LEU A 321 17.62 12.15 4.79
CA LEU A 321 18.52 11.04 4.44
C LEU A 321 17.97 9.70 4.94
N MET A 322 17.36 9.67 6.13
CA MET A 322 16.70 8.49 6.67
C MET A 322 15.49 8.08 5.83
N ASP A 323 14.67 9.03 5.40
CA ASP A 323 13.54 8.76 4.51
C ASP A 323 14.01 8.24 3.14
N ALA A 324 15.10 8.81 2.61
CA ALA A 324 15.75 8.31 1.39
C ALA A 324 16.34 6.90 1.60
N ARG A 325 16.89 6.61 2.78
CA ARG A 325 17.39 5.28 3.15
C ARG A 325 16.27 4.26 3.14
N LEU A 326 15.16 4.56 3.82
CA LEU A 326 13.98 3.69 3.86
C LEU A 326 13.44 3.42 2.45
N LYS A 327 13.30 4.45 1.61
CA LYS A 327 12.88 4.28 0.20
C LYS A 327 13.83 3.37 -0.58
N THR A 328 15.14 3.53 -0.37
CA THR A 328 16.14 2.67 -1.03
C THR A 328 16.07 1.24 -0.52
N ASP A 329 15.89 1.03 0.79
CA ASP A 329 15.71 -0.28 1.39
C ASP A 329 14.46 -0.97 0.81
N TYR A 330 13.33 -0.27 0.69
CA TYR A 330 12.12 -0.82 0.05
C TYR A 330 12.39 -1.27 -1.39
N ASN A 331 13.04 -0.43 -2.21
CA ASN A 331 13.38 -0.81 -3.58
C ASN A 331 14.34 -2.02 -3.62
N VAL A 332 15.38 -2.02 -2.77
CA VAL A 332 16.32 -3.15 -2.67
C VAL A 332 15.58 -4.43 -2.30
N TYR A 333 14.70 -4.41 -1.29
CA TYR A 333 13.94 -5.58 -0.89
C TYR A 333 12.95 -6.04 -1.96
N GLU A 334 12.32 -5.13 -2.69
CA GLU A 334 11.45 -5.47 -3.82
C GLU A 334 12.24 -6.21 -4.91
N GLN A 335 13.40 -5.68 -5.33
CA GLN A 335 14.22 -6.34 -6.35
C GLN A 335 14.84 -7.66 -5.85
N GLU A 336 15.23 -7.73 -4.56
CA GLU A 336 15.75 -8.95 -3.94
C GLU A 336 14.67 -10.04 -3.87
N LEU A 337 13.44 -9.69 -3.49
CA LEU A 337 12.31 -10.60 -3.49
C LEU A 337 12.01 -11.10 -4.90
N TYR A 338 11.97 -10.20 -5.89
CA TYR A 338 11.73 -10.60 -7.28
C TYR A 338 12.82 -11.53 -7.81
N LYS A 339 14.09 -11.23 -7.51
CA LYS A 339 15.22 -12.13 -7.83
C LYS A 339 15.04 -13.52 -7.20
N ILE A 340 14.66 -13.59 -5.92
CA ILE A 340 14.43 -14.87 -5.22
C ILE A 340 13.30 -15.66 -5.89
N LYS A 341 12.19 -15.01 -6.23
CA LYS A 341 11.06 -15.64 -6.93
C LYS A 341 11.46 -16.20 -8.29
N LEU A 342 12.24 -15.45 -9.07
CA LEU A 342 12.77 -15.95 -10.35
C LEU A 342 13.71 -17.15 -10.17
N ILE A 343 14.56 -17.14 -9.13
CA ILE A 343 15.44 -18.28 -8.82
C ILE A 343 14.60 -19.51 -8.46
N GLN A 344 13.56 -19.35 -7.63
CA GLN A 344 12.63 -20.42 -7.29
C GLN A 344 11.92 -20.97 -8.53
N ALA A 345 11.44 -20.10 -9.42
CA ALA A 345 10.79 -20.51 -10.66
C ALA A 345 11.74 -21.30 -11.58
N VAL A 346 13.01 -20.89 -11.71
CA VAL A 346 14.01 -21.62 -12.51
C VAL A 346 14.35 -22.96 -11.86
N ALA A 347 14.49 -23.03 -10.54
CA ALA A 347 14.75 -24.28 -9.82
C ALA A 347 13.57 -25.26 -9.96
N GLN A 348 12.33 -24.80 -9.80
CA GLN A 348 11.14 -25.62 -9.99
C GLN A 348 11.04 -26.15 -11.43
N GLU A 349 11.35 -25.31 -12.42
CA GLU A 349 11.38 -25.73 -13.82
C GLU A 349 12.45 -26.81 -14.09
N GLU A 350 13.62 -26.72 -13.43
CA GLU A 350 14.65 -27.76 -13.50
C GLU A 350 14.19 -29.09 -12.88
N ASP A 351 13.54 -29.02 -11.72
CA ASP A 351 12.98 -30.19 -11.04
C ASP A 351 11.85 -30.84 -11.87
N ASP A 352 10.96 -30.04 -12.46
CA ASP A 352 9.87 -30.51 -13.33
C ASP A 352 10.42 -31.18 -14.60
N ILE A 353 11.44 -30.60 -15.24
CA ILE A 353 12.12 -31.21 -16.40
C ILE A 353 12.75 -32.56 -16.00
N ALA A 354 13.45 -32.60 -14.86
CA ALA A 354 14.07 -33.83 -14.36
C ALA A 354 13.02 -34.92 -14.06
N ALA A 355 11.90 -34.54 -13.43
CA ALA A 355 10.77 -35.42 -13.16
C ALA A 355 10.14 -35.94 -14.47
N SER A 356 9.96 -35.07 -15.47
CA SER A 356 9.39 -35.45 -16.77
C SER A 356 10.27 -36.47 -17.49
N ILE A 357 11.59 -36.26 -17.50
CA ILE A 357 12.55 -37.22 -18.07
C ILE A 357 12.53 -38.55 -17.32
N ALA A 358 12.50 -38.51 -15.99
CA ALA A 358 12.46 -39.71 -15.16
C ALA A 358 11.17 -40.52 -15.37
N LEU A 359 10.03 -39.84 -15.44
CA LEU A 359 8.72 -40.46 -15.63
C LEU A 359 8.59 -41.06 -17.03
N LYS A 360 9.01 -40.33 -18.08
CA LYS A 360 9.07 -40.85 -19.47
C LYS A 360 9.93 -42.11 -19.55
N LYS A 361 11.07 -42.12 -18.87
CA LYS A 361 11.93 -43.31 -18.81
C LYS A 361 11.23 -44.47 -18.09
N SER A 362 10.60 -44.22 -16.94
CA SER A 362 9.84 -45.23 -16.21
C SER A 362 8.72 -45.82 -17.07
N LEU A 363 8.00 -44.98 -17.81
CA LEU A 363 6.94 -45.37 -18.73
C LEU A 363 7.46 -46.33 -19.81
N THR A 364 8.57 -45.99 -20.45
CA THR A 364 9.20 -46.89 -21.44
C THR A 364 9.61 -48.24 -20.84
N GLU A 365 10.10 -48.27 -19.59
CA GLU A 365 10.45 -49.52 -18.91
C GLU A 365 9.20 -50.34 -18.52
N MET A 366 8.08 -49.68 -18.19
CA MET A 366 6.82 -50.35 -17.90
C MET A 366 6.19 -50.93 -19.18
N ASP A 367 6.22 -50.19 -20.28
CA ASP A 367 5.76 -50.64 -21.60
C ASP A 367 6.52 -51.89 -22.06
N GLU A 368 7.85 -51.90 -21.92
CA GLU A 368 8.67 -53.08 -22.26
C GLU A 368 8.27 -54.32 -21.43
N ARG A 369 8.01 -54.14 -20.12
CA ARG A 369 7.54 -55.22 -19.24
C ARG A 369 6.14 -55.69 -19.62
N ARG A 370 5.26 -54.74 -19.95
CA ARG A 370 3.87 -54.98 -20.37
C ARG A 370 3.81 -55.73 -21.70
N GLU A 371 4.65 -55.38 -22.67
CA GLU A 371 4.80 -56.14 -23.92
C GLU A 371 5.26 -57.58 -23.66
N GLY A 372 6.22 -57.77 -22.75
CA GLY A 372 6.66 -59.11 -22.34
C GLY A 372 5.53 -59.93 -21.73
N ALA A 373 4.73 -59.33 -20.84
CA ALA A 373 3.56 -59.96 -20.24
C ALA A 373 2.46 -60.26 -21.27
N ALA A 374 2.20 -59.35 -22.21
CA ALA A 374 1.22 -59.54 -23.28
C ALA A 374 1.59 -60.72 -24.19
N ARG A 375 2.87 -60.83 -24.58
CA ARG A 375 3.37 -61.99 -25.34
C ARG A 375 3.17 -63.30 -24.59
N ALA A 376 3.43 -63.32 -23.28
CA ALA A 376 3.17 -64.50 -22.45
C ALA A 376 1.68 -64.86 -22.40
N VAL A 377 0.79 -63.87 -22.27
CA VAL A 377 -0.67 -64.10 -22.32
C VAL A 377 -1.09 -64.69 -23.67
N ASP A 378 -0.55 -64.19 -24.78
CA ASP A 378 -0.84 -64.72 -26.13
C ASP A 378 -0.34 -66.16 -26.30
N GLU A 379 0.86 -66.48 -25.82
CA GLU A 379 1.43 -67.83 -25.82
C GLU A 379 0.55 -68.81 -25.03
N PHE A 380 0.21 -68.48 -23.78
CA PHE A 380 -0.65 -69.30 -22.93
C PHE A 380 -2.09 -69.39 -23.46
N SER A 381 -2.59 -68.35 -24.14
CA SER A 381 -3.91 -68.40 -24.80
C SER A 381 -3.93 -69.44 -25.91
N SER A 382 -2.86 -69.53 -26.70
CA SER A 382 -2.70 -70.58 -27.72
C SER A 382 -2.62 -71.98 -27.07
N GLU A 383 -1.87 -72.13 -25.97
CA GLU A 383 -1.78 -73.40 -25.23
C GLU A 383 -3.13 -73.85 -24.67
N VAL A 384 -3.93 -72.93 -24.10
CA VAL A 384 -5.30 -73.23 -23.65
C VAL A 384 -6.16 -73.71 -24.84
N ALA A 385 -6.10 -73.03 -25.98
CA ALA A 385 -6.87 -73.42 -27.16
C ALA A 385 -6.48 -74.82 -27.67
N GLU A 386 -5.19 -75.16 -27.65
CA GLU A 386 -4.71 -76.50 -27.99
C GLU A 386 -5.18 -77.56 -26.99
N ALA A 387 -5.09 -77.28 -25.70
CA ALA A 387 -5.54 -78.18 -24.64
C ALA A 387 -7.06 -78.41 -24.68
N GLU A 388 -7.84 -77.36 -24.93
CA GLU A 388 -9.29 -77.45 -25.10
C GLU A 388 -9.66 -78.25 -26.36
N ARG A 389 -8.93 -78.07 -27.47
CA ARG A 389 -9.13 -78.87 -28.70
C ARG A 389 -8.84 -80.36 -28.47
N LEU A 390 -7.77 -80.69 -27.74
CA LEU A 390 -7.45 -82.07 -27.37
C LEU A 390 -8.51 -82.68 -26.46
N LEU A 391 -9.00 -81.93 -25.48
CA LEU A 391 -10.09 -82.33 -24.61
C LEU A 391 -11.37 -82.63 -25.41
N GLU A 392 -11.74 -81.75 -26.34
CA GLU A 392 -12.92 -81.93 -27.19
C GLU A 392 -12.77 -83.15 -28.10
N GLY A 393 -11.59 -83.37 -28.67
CA GLY A 393 -11.26 -84.58 -29.42
C GLY A 393 -11.45 -85.86 -28.59
N LEU A 394 -10.90 -85.91 -27.38
CA LEU A 394 -11.04 -87.07 -26.49
C LEU A 394 -12.48 -87.30 -26.03
N LYS A 395 -13.25 -86.23 -25.81
CA LYS A 395 -14.70 -86.33 -25.52
C LYS A 395 -15.49 -86.86 -26.71
N ALA A 396 -15.14 -86.43 -27.93
CA ALA A 396 -15.73 -86.95 -29.16
C ALA A 396 -15.41 -88.44 -29.36
N ASP A 397 -14.17 -88.86 -29.05
CA ASP A 397 -13.76 -90.26 -29.10
C ASP A 397 -14.51 -91.12 -28.06
N SER A 398 -14.72 -90.61 -26.83
CA SER A 398 -15.56 -91.29 -25.83
C SER A 398 -17.02 -91.45 -26.31
N ALA A 399 -17.57 -90.43 -26.98
CA ALA A 399 -18.90 -90.51 -27.59
C ALA A 399 -18.96 -91.49 -28.77
N ASN A 400 -17.88 -91.59 -29.56
CA ASN A 400 -17.73 -92.60 -30.61
C ASN A 400 -17.63 -94.00 -30.00
N GLY A 401 -16.91 -94.17 -28.89
CA GLY A 401 -16.85 -95.42 -28.12
C GLY A 401 -18.23 -95.91 -27.70
N GLU A 402 -19.12 -95.04 -27.22
CA GLU A 402 -20.51 -95.41 -26.94
C GLU A 402 -21.28 -95.84 -28.20
N ARG A 403 -21.00 -95.24 -29.37
CA ARG A 403 -21.58 -95.67 -30.65
C ARG A 403 -21.05 -97.04 -31.09
N HIS A 404 -19.78 -97.31 -30.88
CA HIS A 404 -19.17 -98.62 -31.13
C HIS A 404 -19.74 -99.69 -30.20
N PHE A 405 -19.84 -99.41 -28.90
CA PHE A 405 -20.49 -100.30 -27.94
C PHE A 405 -21.96 -100.58 -28.29
N LYS A 406 -22.71 -99.58 -28.73
CA LYS A 406 -24.08 -99.78 -29.22
C LYS A 406 -24.14 -100.75 -30.41
N LYS A 407 -23.25 -100.59 -31.40
CA LYS A 407 -23.23 -101.42 -32.60
C LYS A 407 -22.71 -102.84 -32.37
N GLU A 408 -21.69 -103.01 -31.54
CA GLU A 408 -20.98 -104.29 -31.36
C GLU A 408 -21.57 -105.14 -30.22
N VAL A 409 -22.24 -104.53 -29.24
CA VAL A 409 -22.75 -105.23 -28.04
C VAL A 409 -24.27 -105.07 -27.91
N VAL A 410 -24.79 -103.84 -27.98
CA VAL A 410 -26.22 -103.58 -27.74
C VAL A 410 -27.11 -104.05 -28.89
N ASP A 411 -26.74 -103.78 -30.14
CA ASP A 411 -27.52 -104.16 -31.34
C ASP A 411 -27.61 -105.71 -31.51
N PRO A 412 -26.53 -106.49 -31.29
CA PRO A 412 -26.62 -107.95 -31.25
C PRO A 412 -27.41 -108.49 -30.05
N ALA A 413 -27.28 -107.87 -28.87
CA ALA A 413 -28.02 -108.27 -27.66
C ALA A 413 -29.52 -107.91 -27.71
N ALA A 414 -29.91 -106.92 -28.52
CA ALA A 414 -31.31 -106.53 -28.72
C ALA A 414 -32.18 -107.64 -29.33
N ALA A 415 -31.58 -108.65 -29.96
CA ALA A 415 -32.28 -109.86 -30.42
C ALA A 415 -32.86 -110.69 -29.25
N GLY A 416 -32.33 -110.53 -28.02
CA GLY A 416 -32.76 -111.21 -26.80
C GLY A 416 -33.81 -110.45 -25.96
N GLY A 417 -34.19 -109.22 -26.34
CA GLY A 417 -35.20 -108.40 -25.66
C GLY A 417 -34.75 -106.95 -25.42
N LYS A 418 -35.68 -105.99 -25.56
CA LYS A 418 -35.39 -104.55 -25.42
C LYS A 418 -34.88 -104.16 -24.02
N ASP A 419 -35.36 -104.84 -22.99
CA ASP A 419 -34.99 -104.56 -21.59
C ASP A 419 -33.50 -104.87 -21.33
N VAL A 420 -32.96 -105.90 -21.98
CA VAL A 420 -31.53 -106.29 -21.85
C VAL A 420 -30.62 -105.25 -22.50
N ALA A 421 -30.99 -104.76 -23.68
CA ALA A 421 -30.26 -103.69 -24.37
C ALA A 421 -30.21 -102.39 -23.57
N GLU A 422 -31.30 -102.01 -22.90
CA GLU A 422 -31.35 -100.81 -22.07
C GLU A 422 -30.51 -100.96 -20.78
N MET A 423 -30.55 -102.14 -20.15
CA MET A 423 -29.70 -102.45 -19.00
C MET A 423 -28.20 -102.46 -19.34
N LEU A 424 -27.80 -103.02 -20.49
CA LEU A 424 -26.42 -103.01 -20.97
C LEU A 424 -25.90 -101.59 -21.26
N LEU A 425 -26.71 -100.76 -21.90
CA LEU A 425 -26.30 -99.38 -22.17
C LEU A 425 -26.21 -98.55 -20.87
N ARG A 426 -27.10 -98.80 -19.90
CA ARG A 426 -27.08 -98.13 -18.60
C ARG A 426 -25.87 -98.54 -17.75
N THR A 427 -25.51 -99.82 -17.76
CA THR A 427 -24.31 -100.33 -17.05
C THR A 427 -23.03 -99.80 -17.69
N TYR A 428 -22.94 -99.80 -19.03
CA TYR A 428 -21.83 -99.19 -19.76
C TYR A 428 -21.69 -97.70 -19.48
N ARG A 429 -22.77 -96.91 -19.52
CA ARG A 429 -22.74 -95.47 -19.20
C ARG A 429 -22.35 -95.18 -17.75
N ARG A 430 -22.63 -96.09 -16.83
CA ARG A 430 -22.25 -95.98 -15.42
C ARG A 430 -20.85 -96.52 -15.13
N ARG A 431 -20.19 -97.15 -16.11
CA ARG A 431 -18.93 -97.90 -15.93
C ARG A 431 -19.04 -98.91 -14.78
N ALA A 432 -20.20 -99.56 -14.67
CA ALA A 432 -20.48 -100.54 -13.63
C ALA A 432 -20.09 -101.96 -14.06
N ASP A 433 -19.82 -102.85 -13.11
CA ASP A 433 -19.44 -104.24 -13.37
C ASP A 433 -20.59 -105.01 -14.06
N LEU A 434 -20.29 -105.62 -15.21
CA LEU A 434 -21.27 -106.34 -16.04
C LEU A 434 -21.76 -107.63 -15.37
N ARG A 435 -21.08 -108.10 -14.32
CA ARG A 435 -21.46 -109.29 -13.53
C ARG A 435 -22.66 -109.08 -12.63
N GLU A 436 -23.12 -107.84 -12.46
CA GLU A 436 -24.35 -107.50 -11.72
C GLU A 436 -25.63 -107.71 -12.56
N LEU A 437 -25.51 -108.08 -13.84
CA LEU A 437 -26.64 -108.40 -14.71
C LEU A 437 -27.24 -109.79 -14.37
N PRO A 438 -28.55 -110.00 -14.58
CA PRO A 438 -29.19 -111.29 -14.32
C PRO A 438 -28.53 -112.43 -15.14
N PRO A 439 -28.24 -113.60 -14.54
CA PRO A 439 -27.51 -114.68 -15.22
C PRO A 439 -28.32 -115.27 -16.38
N GLY A 440 -27.67 -115.47 -17.54
CA GLY A 440 -28.21 -116.19 -18.71
C GLY A 440 -28.68 -115.33 -19.89
N GLN A 441 -28.36 -114.03 -19.95
CA GLN A 441 -28.85 -113.10 -20.98
C GLN A 441 -27.87 -112.82 -22.15
N LEU A 442 -26.57 -113.14 -22.02
CA LEU A 442 -25.55 -112.94 -23.07
C LEU A 442 -24.71 -114.21 -23.29
N THR A 443 -24.09 -114.34 -24.47
CA THR A 443 -23.06 -115.35 -24.74
C THR A 443 -21.70 -114.95 -24.13
N ASP A 444 -20.88 -115.93 -23.76
CA ASP A 444 -19.56 -115.68 -23.14
C ASP A 444 -18.65 -114.80 -24.02
N GLU A 445 -18.75 -114.93 -25.35
CA GLU A 445 -18.00 -114.11 -26.32
C GLU A 445 -18.44 -112.64 -26.33
N LEU A 446 -19.75 -112.37 -26.23
CA LEU A 446 -20.29 -111.00 -26.14
C LEU A 446 -19.99 -110.38 -24.78
N MET A 447 -19.94 -111.19 -23.72
CA MET A 447 -19.57 -110.74 -22.38
C MET A 447 -18.11 -110.30 -22.31
N GLN A 448 -17.17 -111.08 -22.86
CA GLN A 448 -15.76 -110.69 -22.95
C GLN A 448 -15.57 -109.42 -23.79
N ARG A 449 -16.24 -109.32 -24.95
CA ARG A 449 -16.17 -108.12 -25.79
C ARG A 449 -16.75 -106.88 -25.11
N ALA A 450 -17.81 -107.05 -24.30
CA ALA A 450 -18.38 -105.97 -23.51
C ALA A 450 -17.48 -105.54 -22.35
N GLU A 451 -16.81 -106.47 -21.68
CA GLU A 451 -15.80 -106.19 -20.64
C GLU A 451 -14.59 -105.43 -21.24
N GLU A 452 -14.06 -105.86 -22.39
CA GLU A 452 -12.98 -105.16 -23.11
C GLU A 452 -13.34 -103.71 -23.46
N LEU A 453 -14.51 -103.51 -24.09
CA LEU A 453 -14.96 -102.16 -24.46
C LEU A 453 -15.25 -101.28 -23.23
N LEU A 454 -15.64 -101.88 -22.10
CA LEU A 454 -15.84 -101.17 -20.84
C LEU A 454 -14.50 -100.75 -20.21
N GLU A 455 -13.47 -101.61 -20.26
CA GLU A 455 -12.11 -101.26 -19.84
C GLU A 455 -11.49 -100.16 -20.72
N GLU A 456 -11.64 -100.25 -22.04
CA GLU A 456 -11.23 -99.19 -22.97
C GLU A 456 -11.94 -97.86 -22.66
N ALA A 457 -13.24 -97.90 -22.37
CA ALA A 457 -14.01 -96.72 -22.01
C ALA A 457 -13.56 -96.10 -20.69
N ILE A 458 -13.22 -96.91 -19.68
CA ILE A 458 -12.65 -96.43 -18.40
C ILE A 458 -11.29 -95.76 -18.62
N GLN A 459 -10.42 -96.35 -19.45
CA GLN A 459 -9.13 -95.76 -19.79
C GLN A 459 -9.28 -94.44 -20.56
N HIS A 460 -10.26 -94.34 -21.47
CA HIS A 460 -10.58 -93.09 -22.15
C HIS A 460 -11.14 -92.03 -21.21
N ASP A 461 -12.01 -92.40 -20.26
CA ASP A 461 -12.53 -91.47 -19.25
C ASP A 461 -11.41 -90.94 -18.33
N HIS A 462 -10.44 -91.79 -17.97
CA HIS A 462 -9.22 -91.36 -17.27
C HIS A 462 -8.41 -90.34 -18.10
N LYS A 463 -8.19 -90.61 -19.39
CA LYS A 463 -7.50 -89.66 -20.30
C LYS A 463 -8.26 -88.34 -20.44
N VAL A 464 -9.59 -88.38 -20.51
CA VAL A 464 -10.44 -87.18 -20.54
C VAL A 464 -10.31 -86.41 -19.22
N ALA A 465 -10.32 -87.08 -18.07
CA ALA A 465 -10.15 -86.44 -16.77
C ALA A 465 -8.76 -85.79 -16.60
N GLU A 466 -7.70 -86.47 -17.04
CA GLU A 466 -6.33 -85.93 -17.06
C GLU A 466 -6.22 -84.71 -17.98
N ALA A 467 -6.71 -84.81 -19.22
CA ALA A 467 -6.73 -83.69 -20.17
C ALA A 467 -7.58 -82.53 -19.66
N GLN A 468 -8.68 -82.82 -18.94
CA GLN A 468 -9.54 -81.79 -18.33
C GLN A 468 -8.81 -81.07 -17.20
N SER A 469 -8.11 -81.79 -16.34
CA SER A 469 -7.29 -81.21 -15.27
C SER A 469 -6.15 -80.37 -15.84
N ALA A 470 -5.50 -80.85 -16.92
CA ALA A 470 -4.42 -80.12 -17.58
C ALA A 470 -4.94 -78.83 -18.22
N ALA A 471 -6.05 -78.87 -18.96
CA ALA A 471 -6.67 -77.68 -19.55
C ALA A 471 -7.10 -76.66 -18.48
N GLN A 472 -7.62 -77.12 -17.33
CA GLN A 472 -7.97 -76.25 -16.21
C GLN A 472 -6.73 -75.58 -15.59
N ALA A 473 -5.61 -76.30 -15.47
CA ALA A 473 -4.37 -75.74 -14.92
C ALA A 473 -3.80 -74.63 -15.83
N VAL A 474 -3.74 -74.86 -17.15
CA VAL A 474 -3.26 -73.84 -18.11
C VAL A 474 -4.20 -72.64 -18.15
N ARG A 475 -5.52 -72.86 -18.07
CA ARG A 475 -6.50 -71.76 -17.96
C ARG A 475 -6.29 -70.92 -16.71
N GLY A 476 -6.05 -71.54 -15.55
CA GLY A 476 -5.79 -70.81 -14.31
C GLY A 476 -4.53 -69.92 -14.39
N GLU A 477 -3.48 -70.41 -15.07
CA GLU A 477 -2.26 -69.62 -15.29
C GLU A 477 -2.50 -68.47 -16.29
N LEU A 478 -3.29 -68.69 -17.34
CA LEU A 478 -3.71 -67.62 -18.26
C LEU A 478 -4.50 -66.53 -17.52
N GLU A 479 -5.44 -66.89 -16.65
CA GLU A 479 -6.20 -65.94 -15.83
C GLU A 479 -5.26 -65.12 -14.92
N ARG A 480 -4.26 -65.77 -14.31
CA ARG A 480 -3.24 -65.10 -13.48
C ARG A 480 -2.40 -64.11 -14.29
N LEU A 481 -1.91 -64.52 -15.47
CA LEU A 481 -1.10 -63.67 -16.35
C LEU A 481 -1.92 -62.50 -16.91
N THR A 482 -3.17 -62.74 -17.29
CA THR A 482 -4.10 -61.70 -17.75
C THR A 482 -4.37 -60.68 -16.64
N TRP A 483 -4.55 -61.14 -15.40
CA TRP A 483 -4.68 -60.25 -14.26
C TRP A 483 -3.43 -59.40 -14.04
N THR A 484 -2.23 -59.99 -14.14
CA THR A 484 -0.98 -59.21 -14.03
C THR A 484 -0.80 -58.20 -15.16
N LEU A 485 -1.22 -58.54 -16.38
CA LEU A 485 -1.18 -57.64 -17.53
C LEU A 485 -2.10 -56.43 -17.30
N ASN A 486 -3.34 -56.67 -16.84
CA ASN A 486 -4.27 -55.59 -16.53
C ASN A 486 -3.74 -54.67 -15.42
N GLN A 487 -3.06 -55.22 -14.41
CA GLN A 487 -2.42 -54.40 -13.36
C GLN A 487 -1.26 -53.56 -13.90
N MET A 488 -0.49 -54.08 -14.87
CA MET A 488 0.53 -53.30 -15.57
C MET A 488 -0.09 -52.19 -16.43
N ASP A 489 -1.18 -52.48 -17.14
CA ASP A 489 -1.93 -51.50 -17.94
C ASP A 489 -2.49 -50.36 -17.06
N GLU A 490 -3.07 -50.69 -15.89
CA GLU A 490 -3.52 -49.69 -14.91
C GLU A 490 -2.36 -48.82 -14.39
N GLY A 491 -1.21 -49.43 -14.09
CA GLY A 491 -0.03 -48.70 -13.63
C GLY A 491 0.58 -47.78 -14.70
N ILE A 492 0.57 -48.21 -15.97
CA ILE A 492 0.99 -47.37 -17.10
C ILE A 492 0.04 -46.18 -17.25
N HIS A 493 -1.27 -46.42 -17.23
CA HIS A 493 -2.27 -45.35 -17.33
C HIS A 493 -2.11 -44.30 -16.23
N GLN A 494 -1.87 -44.72 -14.98
CA GLN A 494 -1.60 -43.79 -13.87
C GLN A 494 -0.33 -42.95 -14.12
N ALA A 495 0.75 -43.58 -14.58
CA ALA A 495 1.99 -42.86 -14.90
C ALA A 495 1.84 -41.92 -16.11
N GLU A 496 1.00 -42.26 -17.10
CA GLU A 496 0.63 -41.38 -18.22
C GLU A 496 -0.18 -40.16 -17.75
N GLU A 497 -1.14 -40.36 -16.84
CA GLU A 497 -1.90 -39.27 -16.21
C GLU A 497 -0.98 -38.32 -15.43
N GLU A 498 -0.09 -38.86 -14.58
CA GLU A 498 0.91 -38.07 -13.84
C GLU A 498 1.82 -37.27 -14.79
N LEU A 499 2.20 -37.85 -15.94
CA LEU A 499 3.01 -37.17 -16.94
C LEU A 499 2.23 -36.03 -17.60
N GLN A 500 0.96 -36.25 -17.94
CA GLN A 500 0.10 -35.23 -18.52
C GLN A 500 -0.15 -34.07 -17.54
N GLU A 501 -0.36 -34.36 -16.26
CA GLU A 501 -0.47 -33.34 -15.20
C GLU A 501 0.82 -32.53 -15.05
N LEU A 502 1.98 -33.19 -15.12
CA LEU A 502 3.27 -32.51 -15.11
C LEU A 502 3.46 -31.62 -16.34
N GLU A 503 3.15 -32.12 -17.55
CA GLU A 503 3.28 -31.34 -18.78
C GLU A 503 2.34 -30.14 -18.81
N THR A 504 1.10 -30.29 -18.34
CA THR A 504 0.15 -29.16 -18.22
C THR A 504 0.62 -28.10 -17.22
N ARG A 505 1.18 -28.52 -16.08
CA ARG A 505 1.80 -27.60 -15.10
C ARG A 505 2.98 -26.85 -15.70
N MET A 506 3.87 -27.56 -16.41
CA MET A 506 5.02 -26.94 -17.09
C MET A 506 4.59 -25.91 -18.14
N MET A 507 3.51 -26.19 -18.89
CA MET A 507 2.93 -25.23 -19.84
C MET A 507 2.33 -24.01 -19.13
N GLY A 508 1.67 -24.21 -18.00
CA GLY A 508 1.09 -23.15 -17.17
C GLY A 508 2.15 -22.23 -16.54
N ALA A 509 3.29 -22.80 -16.12
CA ALA A 509 4.39 -22.07 -15.47
C ALA A 509 5.02 -20.96 -16.33
N GLY A 510 4.82 -20.97 -17.66
CA GLY A 510 5.23 -19.87 -18.54
C GLY A 510 4.32 -18.64 -18.46
N SER A 511 3.08 -18.82 -18.00
CA SER A 511 2.05 -17.76 -17.89
C SER A 511 1.76 -17.38 -16.44
N ASP A 512 2.12 -18.24 -15.49
CA ASP A 512 2.02 -17.98 -14.06
C ASP A 512 3.21 -17.11 -13.61
N LEU A 513 2.95 -15.81 -13.47
CA LEU A 513 3.97 -14.80 -13.22
C LEU A 513 3.78 -14.16 -11.85
N ASP A 514 4.85 -14.19 -11.04
CA ASP A 514 4.90 -13.48 -9.76
C ASP A 514 5.04 -11.96 -9.99
N LEU A 515 4.03 -11.20 -9.55
CA LEU A 515 4.01 -9.74 -9.62
C LEU A 515 3.97 -9.12 -8.22
N THR A 516 4.85 -8.14 -7.98
CA THR A 516 4.86 -7.36 -6.74
C THR A 516 4.17 -6.02 -6.95
N PHE A 517 3.20 -5.70 -6.11
CA PHE A 517 2.47 -4.43 -6.16
C PHE A 517 2.71 -3.62 -4.89
N MET A 518 2.91 -2.32 -5.05
CA MET A 518 2.89 -1.38 -3.93
C MET A 518 1.51 -0.76 -3.81
N LEU A 519 0.78 -1.17 -2.77
CA LEU A 519 -0.56 -0.69 -2.47
C LEU A 519 -0.54 0.19 -1.23
N LYS A 520 -1.31 1.28 -1.26
CA LYS A 520 -1.49 2.14 -0.07
C LYS A 520 -2.41 1.46 0.93
N GLN A 521 -2.19 1.72 2.22
CA GLN A 521 -3.11 1.28 3.27
C GLN A 521 -4.53 1.79 2.98
N GLY A 522 -5.52 0.90 3.05
CA GLY A 522 -6.91 1.17 2.67
C GLY A 522 -7.28 0.81 1.22
N GLN A 523 -6.32 0.39 0.38
CA GLN A 523 -6.60 -0.24 -0.93
C GLN A 523 -6.68 -1.76 -0.85
N VAL A 524 -6.31 -2.33 0.29
CA VAL A 524 -6.36 -3.77 0.57
C VAL A 524 -7.56 -4.00 1.48
N GLU A 525 -8.58 -4.68 0.97
CA GLU A 525 -9.84 -4.98 1.68
C GLU A 525 -9.80 -6.31 2.46
N VAL A 526 -8.64 -6.99 2.44
CA VAL A 526 -8.41 -8.23 3.19
C VAL A 526 -8.17 -7.93 4.67
N GLU A 527 -8.77 -8.73 5.56
CA GLU A 527 -8.55 -8.62 7.01
C GLU A 527 -7.06 -8.82 7.36
N GLN A 528 -6.45 -7.79 7.97
CA GLN A 528 -5.04 -7.83 8.30
C GLN A 528 -4.80 -8.63 9.58
N ALA A 529 -4.16 -9.79 9.46
CA ALA A 529 -3.66 -10.55 10.62
C ALA A 529 -2.34 -9.95 11.14
N ALA A 530 -2.09 -10.10 12.44
CA ALA A 530 -0.92 -9.52 13.11
C ALA A 530 0.45 -10.11 12.71
N VAL A 531 0.48 -11.29 12.05
CA VAL A 531 1.72 -12.01 11.71
C VAL A 531 1.90 -12.14 10.19
N ALA A 532 0.91 -12.72 9.50
CA ALA A 532 0.86 -12.79 8.05
C ALA A 532 -0.61 -12.82 7.63
N ALA A 533 -1.03 -11.85 6.81
CA ALA A 533 -2.36 -11.86 6.21
C ALA A 533 -2.39 -12.87 5.06
N ASP A 534 -3.45 -13.67 4.99
CA ASP A 534 -3.67 -14.61 3.89
C ASP A 534 -4.31 -13.86 2.71
N PHE A 535 -3.66 -13.92 1.54
CA PHE A 535 -4.12 -13.27 0.31
C PHE A 535 -4.61 -14.27 -0.74
N SER A 536 -4.83 -15.54 -0.36
CA SER A 536 -5.22 -16.60 -1.31
C SER A 536 -6.58 -16.34 -1.98
N ASP A 537 -7.48 -15.61 -1.31
CA ASP A 537 -8.81 -15.22 -1.82
C ASP A 537 -8.84 -13.75 -2.31
N ALA A 538 -7.67 -13.12 -2.48
CA ALA A 538 -7.59 -11.73 -2.89
C ALA A 538 -7.61 -11.59 -4.42
N GLU A 539 -8.52 -10.76 -4.93
CA GLU A 539 -8.60 -10.42 -6.35
C GLU A 539 -8.14 -8.98 -6.61
N ILE A 540 -7.44 -8.78 -7.73
CA ILE A 540 -7.04 -7.45 -8.18
C ILE A 540 -8.13 -6.89 -9.09
N VAL A 541 -8.74 -5.79 -8.67
CA VAL A 541 -9.80 -5.11 -9.44
C VAL A 541 -9.32 -3.76 -9.96
N GLU A 542 -9.52 -3.52 -11.25
CA GLU A 542 -9.19 -2.23 -11.84
C GLU A 542 -10.10 -1.12 -11.29
N LYS A 543 -9.49 -0.08 -10.71
CA LYS A 543 -10.21 1.05 -10.11
C LYS A 543 -11.11 1.79 -11.12
N GLY A 544 -10.73 1.81 -12.39
CA GLY A 544 -11.51 2.44 -13.47
C GLY A 544 -12.90 1.82 -13.61
N VAL A 545 -12.99 0.50 -13.55
CA VAL A 545 -14.26 -0.25 -13.61
C VAL A 545 -15.15 0.09 -12.41
N ILE A 546 -14.56 0.16 -11.20
CA ILE A 546 -15.28 0.56 -9.99
C ILE A 546 -15.82 1.98 -10.10
N HIS A 547 -15.00 2.93 -10.58
CA HIS A 547 -15.42 4.31 -10.77
C HIS A 547 -16.51 4.43 -11.84
N ALA A 548 -16.42 3.70 -12.95
CA ALA A 548 -17.44 3.67 -13.99
C ALA A 548 -18.78 3.15 -13.44
N ASN A 549 -18.75 2.04 -12.70
CA ASN A 549 -19.93 1.46 -12.07
C ASN A 549 -20.54 2.40 -11.02
N ASN A 550 -19.73 3.00 -10.15
CA ASN A 550 -20.20 3.99 -9.18
C ASN A 550 -20.81 5.23 -9.86
N SER A 551 -20.25 5.67 -10.98
CA SER A 551 -20.82 6.77 -11.77
C SER A 551 -22.18 6.39 -12.35
N LEU A 552 -22.32 5.17 -12.85
CA LEU A 552 -23.60 4.65 -13.35
C LEU A 552 -24.64 4.54 -12.22
N ILE A 553 -24.25 3.99 -11.06
CA ILE A 553 -25.13 3.85 -9.89
C ILE A 553 -25.63 5.22 -9.42
N THR A 554 -24.73 6.20 -9.31
CA THR A 554 -25.11 7.56 -8.89
C THR A 554 -25.98 8.25 -9.93
N HIS A 555 -25.73 8.03 -11.22
CA HIS A 555 -26.59 8.52 -12.31
C HIS A 555 -28.00 7.93 -12.21
N SER A 556 -28.15 6.61 -12.15
CA SER A 556 -29.46 5.95 -11.98
C SER A 556 -30.15 6.35 -10.67
N GLY A 557 -29.37 6.58 -9.60
CA GLY A 557 -29.88 7.12 -8.34
C GLY A 557 -30.47 8.52 -8.50
N ARG A 558 -29.81 9.41 -9.25
CA ARG A 558 -30.33 10.75 -9.56
C ARG A 558 -31.59 10.69 -10.42
N GLU A 559 -31.64 9.82 -11.43
CA GLU A 559 -32.85 9.62 -12.24
C GLU A 559 -34.02 9.15 -11.39
N LYS A 560 -33.80 8.18 -10.50
CA LYS A 560 -34.82 7.71 -9.56
C LYS A 560 -35.34 8.84 -8.67
N VAL A 561 -34.46 9.69 -8.15
CA VAL A 561 -34.85 10.86 -7.36
C VAL A 561 -35.61 11.88 -8.21
N GLY A 562 -35.22 12.08 -9.48
CA GLY A 562 -35.95 12.92 -10.44
C GLY A 562 -37.39 12.46 -10.64
N ILE A 563 -37.59 11.16 -10.90
CA ILE A 563 -38.92 10.55 -11.03
C ILE A 563 -39.73 10.72 -9.73
N LEU A 564 -39.11 10.55 -8.56
CA LEU A 564 -39.79 10.80 -7.28
C LEU A 564 -40.23 12.25 -7.10
N HIS A 565 -39.45 13.22 -7.61
CA HIS A 565 -39.84 14.63 -7.61
C HIS A 565 -41.03 14.89 -8.55
N GLU A 566 -41.00 14.33 -9.76
CA GLU A 566 -42.10 14.42 -10.72
C GLU A 566 -43.39 13.83 -10.14
N ILE A 567 -43.33 12.66 -9.51
CA ILE A 567 -44.48 12.04 -8.83
C ILE A 567 -45.01 12.94 -7.71
N LYS A 568 -44.12 13.52 -6.90
CA LYS A 568 -44.48 14.43 -5.81
C LYS A 568 -45.20 15.67 -6.36
N ASP A 569 -44.66 16.29 -7.41
CA ASP A 569 -45.21 17.52 -7.97
C ASP A 569 -46.50 17.26 -8.76
N PHE A 570 -46.62 16.09 -9.40
CA PHE A 570 -47.88 15.62 -9.98
C PHE A 570 -48.99 15.47 -8.91
N ARG A 571 -48.67 14.85 -7.76
CA ARG A 571 -49.62 14.74 -6.64
C ARG A 571 -50.03 16.10 -6.08
N LYS A 572 -49.07 17.04 -5.95
CA LYS A 572 -49.39 18.43 -5.57
C LYS A 572 -50.33 19.09 -6.57
N GLY A 573 -50.08 18.91 -7.88
CA GLY A 573 -50.95 19.40 -8.95
C GLY A 573 -52.38 18.86 -8.83
N ILE A 574 -52.54 17.56 -8.56
CA ILE A 574 -53.86 16.97 -8.29
C ILE A 574 -54.55 17.65 -7.11
N HIS A 575 -53.85 17.88 -5.99
CA HIS A 575 -54.43 18.54 -4.82
C HIS A 575 -54.85 19.98 -5.10
N VAL A 576 -54.07 20.73 -5.88
CA VAL A 576 -54.43 22.10 -6.30
C VAL A 576 -55.69 22.07 -7.17
N LEU A 577 -55.76 21.17 -8.15
CA LEU A 577 -56.94 21.02 -9.01
C LEU A 577 -58.18 20.60 -8.21
N GLN A 578 -58.03 19.69 -7.25
CA GLN A 578 -59.13 19.31 -6.35
C GLN A 578 -59.64 20.50 -5.53
N TRP A 579 -58.72 21.32 -5.01
CA TRP A 579 -59.08 22.53 -4.28
C TRP A 579 -59.77 23.56 -5.19
N GLU A 580 -59.27 23.77 -6.41
CA GLU A 580 -59.90 24.66 -7.38
C GLU A 580 -61.31 24.20 -7.75
N ASN A 581 -61.51 22.89 -7.93
CA ASN A 581 -62.84 22.35 -8.21
C ASN A 581 -63.80 22.61 -7.04
N SER A 582 -63.36 22.34 -5.80
CA SER A 582 -64.17 22.68 -4.61
C SER A 582 -64.45 24.17 -4.46
N ARG A 583 -63.53 25.04 -4.88
CA ARG A 583 -63.76 26.49 -4.90
C ARG A 583 -64.82 26.87 -5.94
N LEU A 584 -64.72 26.31 -7.14
CA LEU A 584 -65.68 26.53 -8.23
C LEU A 584 -67.08 26.03 -7.85
N ASP A 585 -67.18 24.87 -7.18
CA ASP A 585 -68.45 24.35 -6.66
C ASP A 585 -69.10 25.35 -5.69
N LEU A 586 -68.32 25.93 -4.76
CA LEU A 586 -68.81 26.96 -3.82
C LEU A 586 -69.21 28.26 -4.53
N GLU A 587 -68.46 28.68 -5.56
CA GLU A 587 -68.79 29.84 -6.39
C GLU A 587 -70.08 29.60 -7.18
N GLU A 588 -70.28 28.39 -7.72
CA GLU A 588 -71.53 27.99 -8.37
C GLU A 588 -72.70 28.06 -7.39
N GLU A 589 -72.55 27.50 -6.18
CA GLU A 589 -73.58 27.57 -5.14
C GLU A 589 -73.94 29.03 -4.79
N GLU A 590 -72.94 29.91 -4.66
CA GLU A 590 -73.16 31.34 -4.40
C GLU A 590 -73.93 32.01 -5.55
N LEU A 591 -73.56 31.74 -6.81
CA LEU A 591 -74.23 32.29 -7.99
C LEU A 591 -75.66 31.76 -8.13
N LEU A 592 -75.90 30.48 -7.85
CA LEU A 592 -77.24 29.89 -7.81
C LEU A 592 -78.09 30.56 -6.73
N GLN A 593 -77.52 30.81 -5.55
CA GLN A 593 -78.22 31.49 -4.47
C GLN A 593 -78.56 32.94 -4.84
N ARG A 594 -77.61 33.70 -5.40
CA ARG A 594 -77.85 35.05 -5.92
C ARG A 594 -78.92 35.07 -7.02
N THR A 595 -78.93 34.06 -7.89
CA THR A 595 -79.96 33.92 -8.93
C THR A 595 -81.33 33.66 -8.32
N LYS A 596 -81.42 32.78 -7.31
CA LYS A 596 -82.67 32.56 -6.55
C LYS A 596 -83.13 33.85 -5.89
N ASP A 597 -82.23 34.60 -5.26
CA ASP A 597 -82.55 35.86 -4.61
C ASP A 597 -83.10 36.88 -5.62
N LEU A 598 -82.53 36.96 -6.82
CA LEU A 598 -83.04 37.81 -7.92
C LEU A 598 -84.40 37.31 -8.45
N GLN A 599 -84.61 36.00 -8.60
CA GLN A 599 -85.89 35.45 -9.04
C GLN A 599 -87.00 35.66 -8.01
N LEU A 600 -86.68 35.56 -6.71
CA LEU A 600 -87.57 35.81 -5.60
C LEU A 600 -87.69 37.30 -5.26
N LEU A 601 -86.88 38.16 -5.90
CA LEU A 601 -86.91 39.60 -5.69
C LEU A 601 -88.26 40.15 -6.13
N ARG A 602 -89.11 40.46 -5.16
CA ARG A 602 -90.36 41.17 -5.41
C ARG A 602 -90.04 42.60 -5.77
N VAL A 603 -90.27 42.98 -7.04
CA VAL A 603 -90.11 44.35 -7.50
C VAL A 603 -91.03 45.27 -6.71
N THR A 604 -90.46 46.04 -5.78
CA THR A 604 -91.20 47.01 -4.96
C THR A 604 -91.43 48.31 -5.74
N LYS A 605 -92.40 49.12 -5.33
CA LYS A 605 -92.67 50.44 -5.95
C LYS A 605 -91.43 51.36 -5.94
N GLY A 606 -90.53 51.20 -4.97
CA GLY A 606 -89.24 51.90 -4.92
C GLY A 606 -88.33 51.53 -6.10
N LEU A 607 -88.16 50.23 -6.37
CA LEU A 607 -87.32 49.74 -7.46
C LEU A 607 -87.87 50.15 -8.85
N GLN A 608 -89.20 50.17 -9.02
CA GLN A 608 -89.84 50.68 -10.24
C GLN A 608 -89.60 52.17 -10.47
N SER A 609 -89.53 52.96 -9.40
CA SER A 609 -89.25 54.40 -9.48
C SER A 609 -87.82 54.67 -9.96
N ILE A 610 -86.86 53.82 -9.59
CA ILE A 610 -85.46 53.90 -10.04
C ILE A 610 -85.31 53.46 -11.50
N ILE A 611 -85.90 52.33 -11.88
CA ILE A 611 -85.80 51.79 -13.26
C ILE A 611 -86.52 52.68 -14.28
N LYS A 612 -87.59 53.38 -13.89
CA LYS A 612 -88.31 54.31 -14.78
C LYS A 612 -87.62 55.69 -14.91
N GLY A 613 -86.41 55.86 -14.37
CA GLY A 613 -85.56 57.02 -14.64
C GLY A 613 -86.20 58.36 -14.30
N SER A 614 -87.03 58.42 -13.25
CA SER A 614 -87.77 59.63 -12.89
C SER A 614 -87.69 59.90 -11.39
N ASP A 615 -86.48 59.86 -10.81
CA ASP A 615 -86.25 60.38 -9.45
C ASP A 615 -84.75 60.58 -9.14
N GLU A 616 -84.12 61.61 -9.72
CA GLU A 616 -82.73 62.01 -9.41
C GLU A 616 -82.52 62.42 -7.93
N GLY A 617 -83.61 62.56 -7.14
CA GLY A 617 -83.52 62.83 -5.70
C GLY A 617 -83.25 61.59 -4.84
N LYS A 618 -83.63 60.38 -5.27
CA LYS A 618 -83.40 59.13 -4.50
C LYS A 618 -82.04 58.50 -4.76
N THR A 619 -81.46 58.72 -5.94
CA THR A 619 -80.10 58.29 -6.28
C THR A 619 -79.06 58.87 -5.33
N ALA A 620 -79.29 60.05 -4.74
CA ALA A 620 -78.41 60.62 -3.71
C ALA A 620 -78.39 59.80 -2.41
N HIS A 621 -79.53 59.24 -1.97
CA HIS A 621 -79.58 58.40 -0.78
C HIS A 621 -79.08 56.97 -1.03
N GLU A 622 -79.33 56.43 -2.23
CA GLU A 622 -78.73 55.16 -2.65
C GLU A 622 -77.21 55.28 -2.84
N ASN A 623 -76.71 56.37 -3.41
CA ASN A 623 -75.28 56.66 -3.45
C ASN A 623 -74.70 56.74 -2.04
N SER A 624 -75.37 57.43 -1.11
CA SER A 624 -74.94 57.45 0.30
C SER A 624 -74.95 56.06 0.96
N SER A 625 -75.85 55.17 0.54
CA SER A 625 -75.93 53.80 1.06
C SER A 625 -74.88 52.88 0.43
N LEU A 626 -74.60 53.05 -0.86
CA LEU A 626 -73.51 52.39 -1.58
C LEU A 626 -72.15 52.87 -1.08
N GLU A 627 -71.98 54.16 -0.78
CA GLU A 627 -70.79 54.69 -0.12
C GLU A 627 -70.60 54.08 1.27
N LYS A 628 -71.68 53.91 2.04
CA LYS A 628 -71.63 53.18 3.31
C LYS A 628 -71.25 51.72 3.12
N LEU A 629 -71.78 51.04 2.09
CA LEU A 629 -71.48 49.64 1.80
C LEU A 629 -70.03 49.46 1.32
N VAL A 630 -69.53 50.36 0.47
CA VAL A 630 -68.12 50.42 0.06
C VAL A 630 -67.26 50.67 1.29
N SER A 631 -67.63 51.61 2.16
CA SER A 631 -66.88 51.85 3.40
C SER A 631 -66.83 50.63 4.33
N TYR A 632 -67.90 49.83 4.34
CA TYR A 632 -67.96 48.58 5.09
C TYR A 632 -67.09 47.48 4.45
N GLN A 633 -67.17 47.30 3.12
CA GLN A 633 -66.31 46.39 2.36
C GLN A 633 -64.82 46.75 2.53
N THR A 634 -64.47 48.04 2.47
CA THR A 634 -63.10 48.52 2.73
C THR A 634 -62.66 48.21 4.15
N LYS A 635 -63.54 48.32 5.15
CA LYS A 635 -63.25 47.89 6.53
C LYS A 635 -63.02 46.39 6.65
N VAL A 636 -63.84 45.57 5.99
CA VAL A 636 -63.70 44.10 6.00
C VAL A 636 -62.43 43.68 5.27
N HIS A 637 -62.11 44.29 4.13
CA HIS A 637 -60.86 44.05 3.43
C HIS A 637 -59.66 44.47 4.27
N GLY A 638 -59.73 45.63 4.94
CA GLY A 638 -58.71 46.06 5.90
C GLY A 638 -58.53 45.09 7.08
N GLN A 639 -59.60 44.42 7.53
CA GLN A 639 -59.50 43.36 8.54
C GLN A 639 -58.82 42.11 7.98
N ARG A 640 -59.14 41.67 6.76
CA ARG A 640 -58.48 40.52 6.11
C ARG A 640 -56.99 40.79 5.83
N VAL A 641 -56.65 42.01 5.40
CA VAL A 641 -55.26 42.43 5.23
C VAL A 641 -54.53 42.38 6.57
N LYS A 642 -55.15 42.84 7.66
CA LYS A 642 -54.58 42.73 9.01
C LYS A 642 -54.42 41.29 9.49
N GLU A 643 -55.34 40.39 9.17
CA GLU A 643 -55.21 38.95 9.49
C GLU A 643 -54.06 38.30 8.70
N LYS A 644 -53.91 38.65 7.41
CA LYS A 644 -52.78 38.18 6.60
C LYS A 644 -51.46 38.79 7.06
N ALA A 645 -51.42 40.06 7.44
CA ALA A 645 -50.25 40.70 8.03
C ALA A 645 -49.82 39.99 9.33
N LYS A 646 -50.77 39.65 10.21
CA LYS A 646 -50.49 38.83 11.42
C LYS A 646 -49.96 37.44 11.08
N SER A 647 -50.45 36.83 9.99
CA SER A 647 -49.94 35.53 9.53
C SER A 647 -48.49 35.64 9.01
N VAL A 648 -48.17 36.74 8.31
CA VAL A 648 -46.80 37.05 7.87
C VAL A 648 -45.89 37.31 9.07
N GLU A 649 -46.34 38.07 10.08
CA GLU A 649 -45.60 38.25 11.33
C GLU A 649 -45.35 36.92 12.06
N GLY A 650 -46.30 36.00 12.05
CA GLY A 650 -46.12 34.64 12.59
C GLY A 650 -45.02 33.87 11.85
N LEU A 651 -45.01 33.92 10.51
CA LEU A 651 -43.99 33.27 9.68
C LEU A 651 -42.61 33.91 9.85
N THR A 652 -42.52 35.24 9.96
CA THR A 652 -41.24 35.92 10.20
C THR A 652 -40.71 35.64 11.60
N ALA A 653 -41.58 35.53 12.61
CA ALA A 653 -41.20 35.07 13.93
C ALA A 653 -40.67 33.63 13.92
N GLN A 654 -41.30 32.73 13.16
CA GLN A 654 -40.84 31.35 13.00
C GLN A 654 -39.49 31.28 12.28
N ALA A 655 -39.29 32.07 11.23
CA ALA A 655 -37.99 32.18 10.55
C ALA A 655 -36.89 32.67 11.49
N ARG A 656 -37.22 33.60 12.41
CA ARG A 656 -36.28 34.08 13.43
C ARG A 656 -35.92 33.01 14.46
N VAL A 657 -36.87 32.16 14.85
CA VAL A 657 -36.59 31.03 15.77
C VAL A 657 -35.68 30.01 15.08
N ALA A 658 -36.00 29.59 13.86
CA ALA A 658 -35.15 28.69 13.08
C ALA A 658 -33.74 29.27 12.86
N GLY A 659 -33.62 30.60 12.67
CA GLY A 659 -32.31 31.26 12.58
C GLY A 659 -31.50 31.20 13.88
N ARG A 660 -32.14 31.17 15.06
CA ARG A 660 -31.45 30.99 16.34
C ARG A 660 -31.01 29.54 16.54
N GLU A 661 -31.88 28.59 16.21
CA GLU A 661 -31.54 27.16 16.26
C GLU A 661 -30.35 26.83 15.35
N ASN A 662 -30.31 27.39 14.14
CA ASN A 662 -29.15 27.23 13.26
C ASN A 662 -27.87 27.82 13.86
N ALA A 663 -27.95 28.96 14.55
CA ALA A 663 -26.79 29.57 15.21
C ALA A 663 -26.29 28.73 16.40
N GLU A 664 -27.21 28.12 17.17
CA GLU A 664 -26.85 27.17 18.24
C GLU A 664 -26.18 25.91 17.66
N LEU A 665 -26.68 25.40 16.54
CA LEU A 665 -26.05 24.28 15.83
C LEU A 665 -24.66 24.63 15.27
N ASP A 666 -24.46 25.86 14.80
CA ASP A 666 -23.14 26.34 14.36
C ASP A 666 -22.13 26.40 15.53
N GLU A 667 -22.58 26.81 16.73
CA GLU A 667 -21.77 26.77 17.95
C GLU A 667 -21.40 25.32 18.35
N ASP A 668 -22.35 24.39 18.24
CA ASP A 668 -22.13 22.96 18.50
C ASP A 668 -21.16 22.33 17.49
N ILE A 669 -21.29 22.65 16.20
CA ILE A 669 -20.36 22.20 15.15
C ILE A 669 -18.95 22.68 15.47
N PHE A 670 -18.78 23.96 15.81
CA PHE A 670 -17.49 24.51 16.18
C PHE A 670 -16.88 23.81 17.41
N ALA A 671 -17.69 23.50 18.42
CA ALA A 671 -17.24 22.77 19.61
C ALA A 671 -16.77 21.34 19.26
N LEU A 672 -17.51 20.64 18.39
CA LEU A 672 -17.16 19.30 17.93
C LEU A 672 -15.90 19.30 17.06
N GLU A 673 -15.73 20.27 16.17
CA GLU A 673 -14.52 20.44 15.37
C GLU A 673 -13.31 20.67 16.26
N SER A 674 -13.42 21.55 17.26
CA SER A 674 -12.36 21.76 18.25
C SER A 674 -12.01 20.47 19.00
N ALA A 675 -13.01 19.67 19.39
CA ALA A 675 -12.78 18.39 20.07
C ALA A 675 -12.12 17.34 19.17
N VAL A 676 -12.44 17.31 17.87
CA VAL A 676 -11.81 16.42 16.89
C VAL A 676 -10.35 16.83 16.66
N VAL A 677 -10.07 18.12 16.52
CA VAL A 677 -8.69 18.63 16.41
C VAL A 677 -7.88 18.32 17.67
N GLU A 678 -8.46 18.45 18.85
CA GLU A 678 -7.81 18.05 20.10
C GLU A 678 -7.52 16.54 20.16
N ARG A 679 -8.46 15.68 19.74
CA ARG A 679 -8.23 14.22 19.66
C ARG A 679 -7.18 13.85 18.62
N GLN A 680 -7.20 14.49 17.46
CA GLN A 680 -6.22 14.27 16.40
C GLN A 680 -4.81 14.60 16.91
N ARG A 681 -4.65 15.73 17.61
CA ARG A 681 -3.40 16.10 18.28
C ARG A 681 -2.98 15.11 19.37
N LEU A 682 -3.93 14.57 20.14
CA LEU A 682 -3.64 13.52 21.13
C LEU A 682 -3.15 12.23 20.46
N CYS A 683 -3.72 11.84 19.32
CA CYS A 683 -3.25 10.69 18.55
C CYS A 683 -1.87 10.94 17.93
N GLU A 684 -1.61 12.14 17.41
CA GLU A 684 -0.28 12.55 16.92
C GLU A 684 0.78 12.49 18.04
N LEU A 685 0.42 12.90 19.26
CA LEU A 685 1.28 12.79 20.45
C LEU A 685 1.44 11.34 20.96
N GLN A 686 0.48 10.46 20.69
CA GLN A 686 0.57 9.02 21.01
C GLN A 686 1.47 8.27 20.02
N GLY A 687 1.53 8.71 18.75
CA GLY A 687 2.39 8.14 17.72
C GLY A 687 3.89 8.20 18.05
N THR A 688 4.31 9.09 18.95
CA THR A 688 5.72 9.22 19.37
C THR A 688 6.09 8.42 20.64
N ALA A 689 5.15 7.65 21.22
CA ALA A 689 5.36 7.00 22.53
C ALA A 689 5.16 5.46 22.53
N ALA A 690 5.00 4.83 21.37
CA ALA A 690 4.80 3.37 21.26
C ALA A 690 6.10 2.55 21.37
N GLN A 691 7.25 3.18 21.58
CA GLN A 691 8.51 2.50 21.88
C GLN A 691 9.17 3.16 23.09
N GLN A 692 8.86 2.68 24.30
CA GLN A 692 9.82 2.47 25.40
C GLN A 692 9.08 2.15 26.72
N GLY A 693 9.29 0.92 27.19
CA GLY A 693 9.53 0.55 28.59
C GLY A 693 8.63 1.10 29.69
N GLU A 694 7.89 0.19 30.31
CA GLU A 694 7.20 0.34 31.61
C GLU A 694 8.16 0.90 32.69
N GLY A 695 7.91 2.13 33.14
CA GLY A 695 8.67 2.72 34.25
C GLY A 695 8.50 4.23 34.48
N ARG A 696 7.95 4.99 33.50
CA ARG A 696 7.94 6.47 33.56
C ARG A 696 6.55 7.13 33.52
N ALA A 697 5.49 6.41 33.91
CA ALA A 697 4.11 6.90 33.80
C ALA A 697 3.82 8.17 34.64
N LYS A 698 4.32 8.27 35.88
CA LYS A 698 3.98 9.40 36.78
C LYS A 698 4.62 10.74 36.38
N LYS A 699 5.85 10.74 35.85
CA LYS A 699 6.54 11.98 35.42
C LYS A 699 5.99 12.53 34.10
N SER A 700 5.46 11.65 33.25
CA SER A 700 4.81 12.01 31.98
C SER A 700 3.46 12.72 32.21
N GLU A 701 2.66 12.26 33.18
CA GLU A 701 1.38 12.92 33.52
C GLU A 701 1.54 14.32 34.11
N GLU A 702 2.52 14.54 35.00
CA GLU A 702 2.78 15.89 35.53
C GLU A 702 3.28 16.85 34.44
N SER A 703 4.10 16.38 33.50
CA SER A 703 4.57 17.18 32.38
C SER A 703 3.42 17.53 31.42
N LYS A 704 2.53 16.58 31.14
CA LYS A 704 1.30 16.79 30.35
C LYS A 704 0.37 17.80 31.02
N MET A 705 0.15 17.68 32.33
CA MET A 705 -0.71 18.60 33.09
C MET A 705 -0.11 20.01 33.12
N ARG A 706 1.21 20.15 33.31
CA ARG A 706 1.88 21.47 33.27
C ARG A 706 1.77 22.13 31.90
N MET A 707 2.00 21.38 30.81
CA MET A 707 1.88 21.93 29.45
C MET A 707 0.45 22.37 29.13
N MET A 708 -0.54 21.58 29.56
CA MET A 708 -1.96 21.90 29.37
C MET A 708 -2.36 23.17 30.14
N VAL A 709 -1.87 23.32 31.39
CA VAL A 709 -2.10 24.52 32.20
C VAL A 709 -1.39 25.76 31.60
N THR A 710 -0.16 25.61 31.09
CA THR A 710 0.53 26.74 30.41
C THR A 710 -0.17 27.14 29.13
N HIS A 711 -0.68 26.18 28.34
CA HIS A 711 -1.42 26.45 27.12
C HIS A 711 -2.76 27.16 27.42
N ARG A 712 -3.49 26.72 28.45
CA ARG A 712 -4.72 27.38 28.91
C ARG A 712 -4.46 28.85 29.29
N LYS A 713 -3.38 29.12 30.05
CA LYS A 713 -2.98 30.48 30.41
C LYS A 713 -2.63 31.34 29.19
N LEU A 714 -1.93 30.80 28.21
CA LEU A 714 -1.59 31.53 26.97
C LEU A 714 -2.83 31.84 26.13
N LEU A 715 -3.78 30.90 26.05
CA LEU A 715 -5.06 31.11 25.38
C LEU A 715 -5.92 32.17 26.06
N ASP A 716 -6.00 32.15 27.40
CA ASP A 716 -6.75 33.14 28.16
C ASP A 716 -6.11 34.54 28.03
N LEU A 717 -4.77 34.61 27.98
CA LEU A 717 -4.05 35.86 27.72
C LEU A 717 -4.30 36.39 26.30
N ALA A 718 -4.26 35.51 25.28
CA ALA A 718 -4.56 35.86 23.90
C ALA A 718 -6.00 36.37 23.76
N LYS A 719 -6.97 35.70 24.39
CA LYS A 719 -8.38 36.16 24.41
C LYS A 719 -8.55 37.51 25.11
N ALA A 720 -7.82 37.76 26.20
CA ALA A 720 -7.84 39.05 26.87
C ALA A 720 -7.27 40.16 25.97
N GLN A 721 -6.15 39.90 25.29
CA GLN A 721 -5.54 40.82 24.34
C GLN A 721 -6.45 41.11 23.13
N THR A 722 -7.14 40.10 22.59
CA THR A 722 -8.09 40.30 21.49
C THR A 722 -9.25 41.21 21.91
N ARG A 723 -9.82 41.02 23.11
CA ARG A 723 -10.86 41.90 23.65
C ARG A 723 -10.36 43.33 23.85
N GLU A 724 -9.11 43.49 24.30
CA GLU A 724 -8.49 44.81 24.45
C GLU A 724 -8.29 45.49 23.11
N ILE A 725 -7.89 44.75 22.07
CA ILE A 725 -7.77 45.25 20.69
C ILE A 725 -9.15 45.66 20.13
N GLU A 726 -10.19 44.88 20.39
CA GLU A 726 -11.56 45.21 19.98
C GLU A 726 -12.06 46.49 20.67
N LEU A 727 -11.87 46.61 21.98
CA LEU A 727 -12.16 47.84 22.72
C LEU A 727 -11.37 49.04 22.18
N MET A 728 -10.07 48.87 21.93
CA MET A 728 -9.24 49.93 21.34
C MET A 728 -9.73 50.29 19.94
N ARG A 729 -10.18 49.33 19.11
CA ARG A 729 -10.77 49.60 17.80
C ARG A 729 -12.08 50.38 17.91
N GLU A 730 -12.95 50.02 18.85
CA GLU A 730 -14.19 50.74 19.13
C GLU A 730 -13.94 52.16 19.61
N GLU A 731 -12.97 52.35 20.51
CA GLU A 731 -12.56 53.69 20.96
C GLU A 731 -11.93 54.51 19.84
N LEU A 732 -11.14 53.88 18.96
CA LEU A 732 -10.54 54.53 17.79
C LEU A 732 -11.61 54.93 16.78
N VAL A 733 -12.63 54.09 16.56
CA VAL A 733 -13.82 54.41 15.75
C VAL A 733 -14.61 55.55 16.40
N ARG A 734 -14.81 55.53 17.72
CA ARG A 734 -15.49 56.59 18.47
C ARG A 734 -14.75 57.92 18.40
N LEU A 735 -13.42 57.91 18.54
CA LEU A 735 -12.56 59.09 18.42
C LEU A 735 -12.51 59.60 16.98
N ARG A 736 -12.47 58.70 15.99
CA ARG A 736 -12.61 59.08 14.57
C ARG A 736 -13.96 59.71 14.28
N ALA A 737 -15.06 59.15 14.78
CA ALA A 737 -16.41 59.71 14.61
C ALA A 737 -16.55 61.12 15.24
N ARG A 738 -15.73 61.42 16.25
CA ARG A 738 -15.67 62.73 16.90
C ARG A 738 -14.81 63.76 16.14
N THR A 739 -13.87 63.30 15.33
CA THR A 739 -12.89 64.14 14.62
C THR A 739 -13.20 64.27 13.12
N PHE A 740 -13.90 63.29 12.55
CA PHE A 740 -14.35 63.24 11.16
C PHE A 740 -15.79 62.71 11.10
N PRO A 741 -16.75 63.45 10.48
CA PRO A 741 -18.08 62.92 10.24
C PRO A 741 -17.98 61.74 9.26
N SER A 742 -18.27 60.52 9.72
CA SER A 742 -18.30 59.34 8.84
C SER A 742 -19.71 59.18 8.26
N PHE A 743 -19.85 59.29 6.94
CA PHE A 743 -21.15 59.20 6.26
C PHE A 743 -21.74 57.77 6.21
N ALA A 744 -20.99 56.75 6.61
CA ALA A 744 -21.43 55.35 6.56
C ALA A 744 -22.47 54.97 7.65
N GLN A 745 -22.54 55.72 8.76
CA GLN A 745 -23.51 55.42 9.84
C GLN A 745 -24.90 56.05 9.59
N LEU A 746 -25.01 57.00 8.66
CA LEU A 746 -26.30 57.61 8.31
C LEU A 746 -27.12 56.76 7.34
N SER A 747 -26.52 55.80 6.63
CA SER A 747 -27.25 54.96 5.66
C SER A 747 -28.07 53.84 6.31
N GLN A 748 -27.82 53.49 7.58
CA GLN A 748 -28.57 52.45 8.29
C GLN A 748 -29.71 53.00 9.17
N SER A 749 -29.75 54.30 9.43
CA SER A 749 -30.77 54.93 10.29
C SER A 749 -31.90 55.65 9.53
N SER A 750 -31.91 55.63 8.19
CA SER A 750 -32.95 56.26 7.38
C SER A 750 -33.43 55.37 6.24
N LEU A 751 -34.08 54.26 6.57
CA LEU A 751 -35.16 53.74 5.73
C LEU A 751 -36.44 53.80 6.58
N PRO A 752 -37.29 54.80 6.36
CA PRO A 752 -38.64 54.77 6.90
C PRO A 752 -39.40 53.63 6.23
N ASP A 753 -39.99 52.74 7.03
CA ASP A 753 -41.07 51.85 6.62
C ASP A 753 -42.26 52.70 6.17
N THR A 754 -42.22 53.20 4.94
CA THR A 754 -43.39 53.75 4.25
C THR A 754 -43.12 53.72 2.75
N ILE A 755 -43.71 52.75 2.05
CA ILE A 755 -44.54 52.90 0.85
C ILE A 755 -44.89 51.49 0.32
N MET A 756 -46.20 51.22 0.35
CA MET A 756 -47.00 50.14 -0.26
C MET A 756 -46.80 48.68 0.15
#